data_AF-A0A345RMF6-F1
#
_entry.id   AF-A0A345RMF6-F1
#
_cell.length_a   1.000
_cell.length_b   1.000
_cell.length_c   1.000
_cell.angle_alpha   90.00
_cell.angle_beta   90.00
_cell.angle_gamma   90.00
#
_symmetry.space_group_name_H-M   'P 1'
#
loop_
_entity.id
_entity.type
_entity.pdbx_description
1 polymer ?
#
loop_
_entity_poly.entity_id
_entity_poly.type
_entity_poly.pdbx_seq_one_letter_code
_entity_poly.pdbx_strand_id
1 'polypeptide(L)'
;MAVINGTNGADTLSGTSGDDEINGLAGNDLIRGSAGADKIDGGDGTDTVDYSASSEAVNVNLAGLASTGGDAQGDILTNIEKVIGSAFNDTFTAPKGGLTFEGGAGNDVYILDNGGTVIEQAGGGDDEVRSSFGQIYLSANVERLTYTGTGAFIGWGNASDNIITGGAGNDLLYGGAGADQFIGGAGFDTVSYGDSTVGVSINLKTGVNSGIAAGDTYTGIERILGSNGNDTFIADSRVFAFDGGAGTADVVDYSTSAEAIDVDLVVNGTGRAGIGGDAQGDTLTGIEKVIGTAFNDTFNVTGGTVTLEGGAGDDVYIINGTSVSTVIEQAGGGNDEVRTNYAVQYLSANVERLTYTGTGDFSGYGNASDNILTGGIGNDIFQGGGGADQFIGGAGIDTVSYGDSTVGVSINLKTGVNSGIAAGDTYIGIERILGSNANDTFIADSRVFAFDGGAGTADVVDYSTSAEAINVDLVVNGTGRAGIGGDAQGDTLTNIEKVIGTAFNDTFNVTGGTVTLEGGAGDDVYIINGTSVSTVIEQAGGGNDEVRTNYAVQYLSANVERLTYTGTGNFSGYGNASDNILTGGIGNDIFQGGGGADQFIGGAGRDTVDYSDSTVGVTLNFKTGVNSGIAAGDTYTDIEVIKGSGFNDIFIADSRVFAFDGGAGTADVVDYSTSAEAINVDLVANGTGRAGIGGDAQGDTLTGIEKVIGTAFNDTFYVAGGAVTLEGGAGDDVYYINGTNVSDVIEKVDGGIDEVRTGFGQQSLRDNVEILTYIGTGAFTGYGNALDNIITGGVGNDTFYGGAGADRFIGGAGFDTVGYADSTVGVTINLKTGVHSGIAAGDTYVSIEGLSGTLSNDIFIADSAAMAFDGLNGMDMVSYEQSDSAVTIDLKTKVNAGDAAGDTYTAIEFFQGSRFNDTLSGTAFGDNFIGGAGADSIDGREGHDTAWYINSMAAVNINLQTNVNEGGDAQGDVLLNIERVIGSQFNDTLTGSSAVDFLEGNTGDDVIYGGDGADFIYGGLVSLAGPLASSAPNAGPQADTLYGGNGNDTILTAANDTGSRAYGEAGDDTITVAHGMADGGEGMDTLTGTGLGFSLFGGAGNDKLVLQSSGSAFGGEGDDTYFVTAPGLVTIQDDGASRGDKVVLSNIRGSELLLDRIGDDLYLHRYSFSAGQTPQDGVRLKGWFAGSDTIEQIQTADNQIINLPANSDAFAMFG
;
A
#
# COMPACT_ATOMS: atom_id res chain seq x y z
N MET A 1 69.90 -113.92 -43.87
CA MET A 1 69.60 -113.36 -45.19
C MET A 1 68.52 -114.17 -45.89
N ALA A 2 67.33 -114.04 -45.33
CA ALA A 2 66.11 -114.10 -46.09
C ALA A 2 65.96 -112.79 -46.87
N VAL A 3 65.38 -112.89 -48.07
CA VAL A 3 64.88 -111.73 -48.80
C VAL A 3 63.36 -111.81 -48.75
N ILE A 4 62.73 -110.81 -48.13
CA ILE A 4 61.29 -110.75 -47.89
C ILE A 4 60.76 -109.59 -48.72
N ASN A 5 59.91 -109.90 -49.70
CA ASN A 5 59.26 -108.89 -50.53
C ASN A 5 57.77 -108.88 -50.22
N GLY A 6 57.23 -107.69 -49.98
CA GLY A 6 55.81 -107.42 -49.94
C GLY A 6 55.16 -107.48 -51.32
N THR A 7 53.96 -106.95 -51.38
CA THR A 7 53.13 -106.78 -52.56
C THR A 7 52.97 -105.29 -52.88
N ASN A 8 52.05 -104.94 -53.79
CA ASN A 8 51.69 -103.54 -54.03
C ASN A 8 50.48 -103.10 -53.16
N GLY A 9 50.16 -103.85 -52.11
CA GLY A 9 49.11 -103.54 -51.14
C GLY A 9 49.70 -103.33 -49.76
N ALA A 10 48.88 -102.99 -48.77
CA ALA A 10 49.34 -102.87 -47.38
C ALA A 10 49.71 -104.26 -46.82
N ASP A 11 50.98 -104.44 -46.50
CA ASP A 11 51.54 -105.69 -46.02
C ASP A 11 51.96 -105.62 -44.55
N THR A 12 52.00 -106.79 -43.91
CA THR A 12 52.63 -106.96 -42.60
C THR A 12 53.80 -107.91 -42.77
N LEU A 13 55.01 -107.39 -42.71
CA LEU A 13 56.24 -108.10 -42.99
C LEU A 13 57.00 -108.35 -41.68
N SER A 14 57.46 -109.59 -41.49
CA SER A 14 58.26 -109.99 -40.32
C SER A 14 59.52 -110.70 -40.79
N GLY A 15 60.67 -110.16 -40.41
CA GLY A 15 61.98 -110.76 -40.57
C GLY A 15 62.22 -111.95 -39.65
N THR A 16 63.39 -112.55 -39.82
CA THR A 16 63.91 -113.64 -39.00
C THR A 16 64.90 -113.09 -37.97
N SER A 17 65.55 -113.96 -37.19
CA SER A 17 66.53 -113.53 -36.18
C SER A 17 67.95 -113.34 -36.73
N GLY A 18 68.14 -113.04 -38.01
CA GLY A 18 69.45 -112.74 -38.59
C GLY A 18 69.32 -111.88 -39.84
N ASP A 19 70.43 -111.27 -40.28
CA ASP A 19 70.47 -110.18 -41.28
C ASP A 19 69.61 -110.44 -42.52
N ASP A 20 68.50 -109.71 -42.68
CA ASP A 20 67.50 -109.86 -43.73
C ASP A 20 67.42 -108.64 -44.65
N GLU A 21 66.92 -108.83 -45.88
CA GLU A 21 66.57 -107.73 -46.79
C GLU A 21 65.04 -107.72 -46.95
N ILE A 22 64.39 -106.68 -46.45
CA ILE A 22 62.93 -106.54 -46.41
C ILE A 22 62.52 -105.36 -47.30
N ASN A 23 61.73 -105.62 -48.34
CA ASN A 23 61.21 -104.60 -49.25
C ASN A 23 59.68 -104.59 -49.18
N GLY A 24 59.07 -103.49 -48.70
CA GLY A 24 57.62 -103.28 -48.63
C GLY A 24 57.00 -103.10 -50.02
N LEU A 25 57.66 -102.33 -50.88
CA LEU A 25 57.28 -101.96 -52.25
C LEU A 25 56.27 -100.82 -52.32
N ALA A 26 54.98 -101.09 -52.45
CA ALA A 26 53.97 -100.04 -52.55
C ALA A 26 52.80 -100.40 -51.65
N GLY A 27 52.27 -99.46 -50.88
CA GLY A 27 51.31 -99.78 -49.83
C GLY A 27 51.65 -99.01 -48.56
N ASN A 28 50.84 -99.18 -47.52
CA ASN A 28 51.22 -98.69 -46.19
C ASN A 28 51.60 -99.91 -45.38
N ASP A 29 52.88 -100.18 -45.27
CA ASP A 29 53.39 -101.44 -44.78
C ASP A 29 53.76 -101.34 -43.30
N LEU A 30 53.53 -102.44 -42.56
CA LEU A 30 53.98 -102.62 -41.18
C LEU A 30 55.11 -103.64 -41.17
N ILE A 31 56.32 -103.19 -40.85
CA ILE A 31 57.55 -103.97 -40.99
C ILE A 31 58.18 -104.20 -39.62
N ARG A 32 58.47 -105.46 -39.30
CA ARG A 32 59.25 -105.88 -38.13
C ARG A 32 60.49 -106.64 -38.58
N GLY A 33 61.68 -106.03 -38.47
CA GLY A 33 62.96 -106.71 -38.76
C GLY A 33 63.20 -107.90 -37.83
N SER A 34 62.90 -107.72 -36.54
CA SER A 34 63.38 -108.59 -35.44
C SER A 34 64.91 -108.47 -35.30
N ALA A 35 65.57 -109.38 -34.58
CA ALA A 35 67.02 -109.31 -34.40
C ALA A 35 67.78 -109.59 -35.71
N GLY A 36 68.84 -108.83 -36.01
CA GLY A 36 69.64 -108.95 -37.22
C GLY A 36 70.17 -107.58 -37.62
N ALA A 37 71.12 -107.51 -38.55
CA ALA A 37 71.46 -106.25 -39.23
C ALA A 37 70.69 -106.20 -40.56
N ASP A 38 69.48 -105.67 -40.52
CA ASP A 38 68.52 -105.76 -41.61
C ASP A 38 68.60 -104.55 -42.55
N LYS A 39 68.33 -104.79 -43.83
CA LYS A 39 68.13 -103.72 -44.81
C LYS A 39 66.63 -103.62 -45.09
N ILE A 40 65.99 -102.58 -44.57
CA ILE A 40 64.54 -102.39 -44.63
C ILE A 40 64.23 -101.19 -45.53
N ASP A 41 63.49 -101.46 -46.60
CA ASP A 41 62.98 -100.45 -47.52
C ASP A 41 61.45 -100.48 -47.51
N GLY A 42 60.78 -99.43 -47.02
CA GLY A 42 59.32 -99.35 -46.99
C GLY A 42 58.74 -99.24 -48.40
N GLY A 43 59.23 -98.25 -49.16
CA GLY A 43 58.87 -98.04 -50.55
C GLY A 43 57.90 -96.87 -50.72
N ASP A 44 56.93 -97.01 -51.62
CA ASP A 44 55.91 -95.98 -51.88
C ASP A 44 54.73 -96.14 -50.91
N GLY A 45 54.52 -95.17 -50.03
CA GLY A 45 53.33 -95.07 -49.19
C GLY A 45 53.63 -94.47 -47.83
N THR A 46 52.95 -94.93 -46.78
CA THR A 46 53.25 -94.56 -45.40
C THR A 46 53.62 -95.81 -44.63
N ASP A 47 54.92 -96.05 -44.54
CA ASP A 47 55.46 -97.30 -44.02
C ASP A 47 55.93 -97.14 -42.58
N THR A 48 55.61 -98.16 -41.78
CA THR A 48 55.87 -98.22 -40.34
C THR A 48 56.90 -99.30 -40.06
N VAL A 49 58.02 -98.93 -39.43
CA VAL A 49 58.91 -99.91 -38.80
C VAL A 49 58.57 -100.00 -37.32
N ASP A 50 58.34 -101.21 -36.84
CA ASP A 50 57.85 -101.49 -35.49
C ASP A 50 58.87 -102.27 -34.66
N TYR A 51 59.48 -101.57 -33.70
CA TYR A 51 60.43 -102.09 -32.71
C TYR A 51 59.81 -102.30 -31.32
N SER A 52 58.48 -102.23 -31.19
CA SER A 52 57.77 -102.34 -29.89
C SER A 52 57.99 -103.66 -29.15
N ALA A 53 58.46 -104.69 -29.84
CA ALA A 53 58.80 -105.98 -29.25
C ALA A 53 60.25 -106.06 -28.74
N SER A 54 61.10 -105.07 -29.00
CA SER A 54 62.51 -105.12 -28.62
C SER A 54 62.67 -105.12 -27.10
N SER A 55 63.57 -105.95 -26.60
CA SER A 55 63.85 -106.09 -25.16
C SER A 55 64.88 -105.08 -24.64
N GLU A 56 65.40 -104.22 -25.50
CA GLU A 56 66.34 -103.14 -25.20
C GLU A 56 65.93 -101.89 -25.98
N ALA A 57 66.47 -100.73 -25.58
CA ALA A 57 66.28 -99.48 -26.31
C ALA A 57 66.83 -99.54 -27.74
N VAL A 58 66.14 -98.87 -28.65
CA VAL A 58 66.51 -98.72 -30.06
C VAL A 58 66.94 -97.29 -30.38
N ASN A 59 68.04 -97.16 -31.10
CA ASN A 59 68.52 -95.89 -31.65
C ASN A 59 68.34 -95.95 -33.16
N VAL A 60 67.19 -95.44 -33.62
CA VAL A 60 66.74 -95.53 -35.00
C VAL A 60 67.21 -94.32 -35.80
N ASN A 61 67.92 -94.58 -36.90
CA ASN A 61 68.46 -93.53 -37.76
C ASN A 61 67.82 -93.57 -39.16
N LEU A 62 67.04 -92.54 -39.48
CA LEU A 62 66.37 -92.41 -40.78
C LEU A 62 67.18 -91.63 -41.83
N ALA A 63 68.46 -91.38 -41.57
CA ALA A 63 69.41 -90.82 -42.55
C ALA A 63 70.08 -91.87 -43.45
N GLY A 64 69.58 -93.11 -43.44
CA GLY A 64 70.16 -94.21 -44.20
C GLY A 64 71.50 -94.71 -43.65
N LEU A 65 71.79 -94.40 -42.38
CA LEU A 65 72.89 -94.97 -41.62
C LEU A 65 72.39 -96.18 -40.81
N ALA A 66 73.31 -97.06 -40.40
CA ALA A 66 72.95 -98.19 -39.55
C ALA A 66 72.45 -97.71 -38.18
N SER A 67 71.26 -98.17 -37.81
CA SER A 67 70.65 -98.03 -36.50
C SER A 67 71.39 -98.90 -35.48
N THR A 68 71.21 -98.65 -34.18
CA THR A 68 71.95 -99.34 -33.11
C THR A 68 71.06 -99.64 -31.90
N GLY A 69 71.40 -100.67 -31.12
CA GLY A 69 70.65 -101.06 -29.92
C GLY A 69 69.44 -101.96 -30.22
N GLY A 70 69.20 -102.93 -29.33
CA GLY A 70 68.07 -103.84 -29.41
C GLY A 70 67.90 -104.51 -30.77
N ASP A 71 66.66 -104.54 -31.24
CA ASP A 71 66.27 -105.14 -32.51
C ASP A 71 66.67 -104.27 -33.71
N ALA A 72 67.00 -102.99 -33.51
CA ALA A 72 67.46 -102.09 -34.56
C ALA A 72 68.98 -102.21 -34.84
N GLN A 73 69.69 -103.13 -34.18
CA GLN A 73 71.15 -103.19 -34.20
C GLN A 73 71.72 -103.58 -35.56
N GLY A 74 72.19 -102.58 -36.30
CA GLY A 74 72.76 -102.74 -37.63
C GLY A 74 71.78 -102.42 -38.77
N ASP A 75 70.52 -102.09 -38.44
CA ASP A 75 69.45 -101.90 -39.42
C ASP A 75 69.63 -100.62 -40.24
N ILE A 76 69.55 -100.74 -41.56
CA ILE A 76 69.55 -99.61 -42.49
C ILE A 76 68.13 -99.43 -43.03
N LEU A 77 67.52 -98.30 -42.69
CA LEU A 77 66.14 -97.98 -43.04
C LEU A 77 66.09 -96.96 -44.20
N THR A 78 65.31 -97.26 -45.23
CA THR A 78 64.99 -96.33 -46.32
C THR A 78 63.48 -96.27 -46.55
N ASN A 79 62.98 -95.10 -46.99
CA ASN A 79 61.56 -94.88 -47.29
C ASN A 79 60.62 -95.33 -46.15
N ILE A 80 60.94 -94.91 -44.93
CA ILE A 80 60.12 -95.13 -43.73
C ILE A 80 59.58 -93.78 -43.27
N GLU A 81 58.28 -93.72 -43.00
CA GLU A 81 57.57 -92.51 -42.59
C GLU A 81 57.13 -92.56 -41.13
N LYS A 82 56.97 -93.77 -40.57
CA LYS A 82 56.61 -93.98 -39.17
C LYS A 82 57.55 -94.97 -38.49
N VAL A 83 57.96 -94.66 -37.27
CA VAL A 83 58.71 -95.60 -36.42
C VAL A 83 57.96 -95.76 -35.10
N ILE A 84 57.74 -97.01 -34.70
CA ILE A 84 57.28 -97.36 -33.35
C ILE A 84 58.50 -97.88 -32.59
N GLY A 85 58.84 -97.22 -31.50
CA GLY A 85 59.90 -97.56 -30.56
C GLY A 85 59.58 -98.76 -29.69
N SER A 86 60.54 -99.08 -28.83
CA SER A 86 60.47 -100.07 -27.77
C SER A 86 59.74 -99.54 -26.53
N ALA A 87 59.83 -100.23 -25.40
CA ALA A 87 59.32 -99.72 -24.11
C ALA A 87 60.46 -99.20 -23.20
N PHE A 88 61.59 -98.86 -23.80
CA PHE A 88 62.80 -98.35 -23.16
C PHE A 88 63.23 -97.05 -23.82
N ASN A 89 64.20 -96.37 -23.20
CA ASN A 89 64.73 -95.07 -23.64
C ASN A 89 65.34 -95.10 -25.05
N ASP A 90 64.53 -94.78 -26.04
CA ASP A 90 64.88 -94.81 -27.45
C ASP A 90 65.47 -93.49 -27.92
N THR A 91 66.12 -93.52 -29.09
CA THR A 91 66.56 -92.30 -29.77
C THR A 91 66.20 -92.36 -31.24
N PHE A 92 65.47 -91.37 -31.72
CA PHE A 92 65.05 -91.24 -33.11
C PHE A 92 65.79 -90.08 -33.78
N THR A 93 66.53 -90.37 -34.85
CA THR A 93 67.23 -89.35 -35.64
C THR A 93 66.57 -89.14 -37.00
N ALA A 94 66.07 -87.94 -37.23
CA ALA A 94 65.25 -87.56 -38.37
C ALA A 94 65.89 -86.43 -39.19
N PRO A 95 66.48 -86.71 -40.38
CA PRO A 95 67.07 -85.67 -41.22
C PRO A 95 66.05 -84.96 -42.14
N LYS A 96 64.80 -85.48 -42.24
CA LYS A 96 63.71 -84.93 -43.06
C LYS A 96 62.46 -84.71 -42.19
N GLY A 97 61.64 -83.72 -42.55
CA GLY A 97 60.35 -83.49 -41.89
C GLY A 97 59.26 -84.46 -42.37
N GLY A 98 58.09 -84.40 -41.73
CA GLY A 98 56.92 -85.22 -42.10
C GLY A 98 56.95 -86.66 -41.59
N LEU A 99 57.88 -86.98 -40.69
CA LEU A 99 58.01 -88.28 -40.04
C LEU A 99 57.15 -88.34 -38.76
N THR A 100 56.63 -89.52 -38.43
CA THR A 100 55.90 -89.78 -37.18
C THR A 100 56.69 -90.76 -36.32
N PHE A 101 56.90 -90.43 -35.06
CA PHE A 101 57.54 -91.31 -34.11
C PHE A 101 56.61 -91.60 -32.94
N GLU A 102 56.43 -92.88 -32.61
CA GLU A 102 55.77 -93.35 -31.39
C GLU A 102 56.84 -93.98 -30.50
N GLY A 103 57.34 -93.27 -29.49
CA GLY A 103 58.47 -93.73 -28.66
C GLY A 103 58.08 -94.88 -27.77
N GLY A 104 57.02 -94.71 -26.98
CA GLY A 104 56.42 -95.79 -26.22
C GLY A 104 56.41 -95.48 -24.74
N ALA A 105 57.22 -96.20 -23.98
CA ALA A 105 57.50 -95.90 -22.58
C ALA A 105 59.02 -95.87 -22.41
N GLY A 106 59.51 -95.29 -21.33
CA GLY A 106 60.93 -94.91 -21.22
C GLY A 106 61.10 -93.44 -21.55
N ASN A 107 62.33 -92.96 -21.38
CA ASN A 107 62.70 -91.57 -21.65
C ASN A 107 63.31 -91.48 -23.05
N ASP A 108 62.52 -91.03 -24.00
CA ASP A 108 62.83 -91.07 -25.41
C ASP A 108 63.40 -89.74 -25.91
N VAL A 109 64.34 -89.81 -26.85
CA VAL A 109 65.00 -88.63 -27.44
C VAL A 109 64.70 -88.52 -28.93
N TYR A 110 64.06 -87.43 -29.32
CA TYR A 110 63.67 -87.12 -30.69
C TYR A 110 64.56 -86.02 -31.27
N ILE A 111 65.49 -86.40 -32.16
CA ILE A 111 66.36 -85.45 -32.86
C ILE A 111 65.71 -85.07 -34.20
N LEU A 112 65.01 -83.93 -34.20
CA LEU A 112 64.15 -83.47 -35.29
C LEU A 112 64.72 -82.24 -36.00
N ASP A 113 65.65 -82.44 -36.94
CA ASP A 113 66.34 -81.33 -37.61
C ASP A 113 65.48 -80.54 -38.62
N ASN A 114 64.28 -81.03 -38.95
CA ASN A 114 63.37 -80.36 -39.90
C ASN A 114 61.88 -80.61 -39.56
N GLY A 115 61.58 -80.72 -38.26
CA GLY A 115 60.24 -81.04 -37.74
C GLY A 115 59.88 -82.53 -37.79
N GLY A 116 58.67 -82.86 -37.32
CA GLY A 116 58.15 -84.23 -37.20
C GLY A 116 56.99 -84.25 -36.20
N THR A 117 56.23 -85.35 -36.19
CA THR A 117 55.17 -85.59 -35.19
C THR A 117 55.69 -86.59 -34.18
N VAL A 118 55.65 -86.24 -32.90
CA VAL A 118 55.97 -87.14 -31.78
C VAL A 118 54.65 -87.54 -31.12
N ILE A 119 54.50 -88.83 -30.82
CA ILE A 119 53.34 -89.36 -30.12
C ILE A 119 53.86 -90.12 -28.91
N GLU A 120 53.59 -89.58 -27.72
CA GLU A 120 53.98 -90.19 -26.45
C GLU A 120 52.80 -90.65 -25.59
N GLN A 121 53.07 -91.65 -24.75
CA GLN A 121 52.11 -92.11 -23.76
C GLN A 121 52.10 -91.19 -22.54
N ALA A 122 50.91 -90.92 -22.00
CA ALA A 122 50.81 -90.16 -20.76
C ALA A 122 51.51 -90.91 -19.60
N GLY A 123 52.55 -90.30 -19.03
CA GLY A 123 53.41 -90.92 -18.02
C GLY A 123 54.37 -91.99 -18.58
N GLY A 124 54.69 -91.91 -19.87
CA GLY A 124 55.63 -92.80 -20.57
C GLY A 124 57.07 -92.66 -20.09
N GLY A 125 57.50 -91.45 -19.74
CA GLY A 125 58.85 -91.16 -19.24
C GLY A 125 59.07 -89.65 -19.09
N ASP A 126 60.34 -89.22 -19.18
CA ASP A 126 60.76 -87.82 -19.35
C ASP A 126 61.38 -87.69 -20.74
N ASP A 127 60.58 -87.23 -21.69
CA ASP A 127 60.87 -87.29 -23.11
C ASP A 127 61.42 -85.95 -23.63
N GLU A 128 62.39 -86.01 -24.56
CA GLU A 128 63.12 -84.83 -25.06
C GLU A 128 63.07 -84.70 -26.58
N VAL A 129 62.57 -83.57 -27.06
CA VAL A 129 62.78 -83.12 -28.44
C VAL A 129 64.02 -82.24 -28.51
N ARG A 130 65.00 -82.67 -29.31
CA ARG A 130 66.18 -81.88 -29.70
C ARG A 130 66.06 -81.43 -31.13
N SER A 131 66.27 -80.15 -31.39
CA SER A 131 66.08 -79.62 -32.74
C SER A 131 67.01 -78.47 -33.07
N SER A 132 67.50 -78.46 -34.31
CA SER A 132 68.16 -77.30 -34.92
C SER A 132 67.20 -76.42 -35.76
N PHE A 133 65.93 -76.82 -35.86
CA PHE A 133 64.89 -76.08 -36.59
C PHE A 133 64.44 -74.86 -35.78
N GLY A 134 64.45 -73.67 -36.39
CA GLY A 134 64.23 -72.39 -35.69
C GLY A 134 62.84 -72.18 -35.08
N GLN A 135 61.91 -73.13 -35.23
CA GLN A 135 60.60 -73.08 -34.59
C GLN A 135 60.07 -74.50 -34.31
N ILE A 136 59.65 -74.82 -33.08
CA ILE A 136 59.06 -76.13 -32.73
C ILE A 136 57.92 -76.00 -31.72
N TYR A 137 56.86 -76.79 -31.95
CA TYR A 137 55.80 -77.07 -30.97
C TYR A 137 56.06 -78.42 -30.33
N LEU A 138 56.08 -78.46 -29.01
CA LEU A 138 56.19 -79.69 -28.25
C LEU A 138 54.87 -80.47 -28.37
N SER A 139 54.98 -81.75 -28.72
CA SER A 139 53.80 -82.63 -28.77
C SER A 139 53.29 -82.89 -27.34
N ALA A 140 52.04 -83.31 -27.19
CA ALA A 140 51.50 -83.62 -25.87
C ALA A 140 52.27 -84.78 -25.21
N ASN A 141 52.39 -84.73 -23.87
CA ASN A 141 53.14 -85.70 -23.05
C ASN A 141 54.66 -85.76 -23.35
N VAL A 142 55.25 -84.68 -23.88
CA VAL A 142 56.70 -84.54 -23.98
C VAL A 142 57.13 -83.43 -23.05
N GLU A 143 58.15 -83.66 -22.23
CA GLU A 143 58.51 -82.78 -21.11
C GLU A 143 59.62 -81.79 -21.46
N ARG A 144 60.50 -82.11 -22.43
CA ARG A 144 61.69 -81.30 -22.71
C ARG A 144 61.81 -80.88 -24.16
N LEU A 145 62.12 -79.60 -24.38
CA LEU A 145 62.47 -79.03 -25.66
C LEU A 145 63.85 -78.38 -25.59
N THR A 146 64.81 -78.91 -26.33
CA THR A 146 66.18 -78.39 -26.39
C THR A 146 66.52 -77.92 -27.79
N TYR A 147 66.74 -76.61 -27.95
CA TYR A 147 67.26 -76.06 -29.20
C TYR A 147 68.77 -76.27 -29.30
N THR A 148 69.23 -76.91 -30.38
CA THR A 148 70.64 -77.22 -30.64
C THR A 148 71.23 -76.38 -31.76
N GLY A 149 70.47 -75.43 -32.32
CA GLY A 149 70.95 -74.50 -33.33
C GLY A 149 71.67 -73.27 -32.74
N THR A 150 72.06 -72.32 -33.59
CA THR A 150 72.85 -71.13 -33.20
C THR A 150 72.20 -69.80 -33.60
N GLY A 151 70.94 -69.83 -34.05
CA GLY A 151 70.17 -68.63 -34.42
C GLY A 151 68.96 -68.46 -33.51
N ALA A 152 68.18 -67.39 -33.72
CA ALA A 152 66.95 -67.16 -32.97
C ALA A 152 65.98 -68.34 -33.09
N PHE A 153 65.44 -68.75 -31.94
CA PHE A 153 64.53 -69.88 -31.79
C PHE A 153 63.16 -69.43 -31.27
N ILE A 154 62.10 -70.03 -31.80
CA ILE A 154 60.76 -69.91 -31.22
C ILE A 154 60.29 -71.29 -30.74
N GLY A 155 60.20 -71.46 -29.42
CA GLY A 155 59.79 -72.72 -28.81
C GLY A 155 58.42 -72.59 -28.17
N TRP A 156 57.52 -73.53 -28.47
CA TRP A 156 56.26 -73.70 -27.75
C TRP A 156 56.27 -75.02 -26.99
N GLY A 157 56.01 -74.96 -25.70
CA GLY A 157 55.66 -76.11 -24.88
C GLY A 157 54.23 -76.60 -25.13
N ASN A 158 53.73 -77.39 -24.20
CA ASN A 158 52.40 -77.97 -24.19
C ASN A 158 51.67 -77.59 -22.88
N ALA A 159 50.74 -78.42 -22.41
CA ALA A 159 49.94 -78.11 -21.20
C ALA A 159 50.48 -78.77 -19.92
N SER A 160 51.70 -79.30 -19.97
CA SER A 160 52.39 -80.00 -18.88
C SER A 160 53.60 -79.17 -18.45
N ASP A 161 54.16 -79.46 -17.27
CA ASP A 161 55.39 -78.83 -16.79
C ASP A 161 56.56 -79.13 -17.76
N ASN A 162 56.98 -78.13 -18.53
CA ASN A 162 58.00 -78.29 -19.57
C ASN A 162 59.35 -77.69 -19.19
N ILE A 163 60.43 -78.25 -19.71
CA ILE A 163 61.76 -77.65 -19.68
C ILE A 163 62.11 -77.21 -21.09
N ILE A 164 62.10 -75.90 -21.31
CA ILE A 164 62.37 -75.30 -22.62
C ILE A 164 63.73 -74.60 -22.57
N THR A 165 64.68 -75.18 -23.28
CA THR A 165 66.05 -74.67 -23.41
C THR A 165 66.23 -74.08 -24.80
N GLY A 166 66.41 -72.76 -24.85
CA GLY A 166 66.89 -72.03 -26.02
C GLY A 166 68.37 -72.33 -26.30
N GLY A 167 69.04 -71.43 -27.01
CA GLY A 167 70.41 -71.62 -27.46
C GLY A 167 71.19 -70.31 -27.54
N ALA A 168 71.91 -70.13 -28.65
CA ALA A 168 72.50 -68.83 -28.98
C ALA A 168 71.57 -68.11 -29.95
N GLY A 169 71.28 -66.84 -29.72
CA GLY A 169 70.27 -66.10 -30.47
C GLY A 169 69.37 -65.31 -29.52
N ASN A 170 68.42 -64.56 -30.07
CA ASN A 170 67.38 -63.95 -29.27
C ASN A 170 66.15 -64.84 -29.37
N ASP A 171 65.91 -65.63 -28.34
CA ASP A 171 64.93 -66.69 -28.36
C ASP A 171 63.59 -66.21 -27.79
N LEU A 172 62.48 -66.74 -28.33
CA LEU A 172 61.11 -66.44 -27.91
C LEU A 172 60.45 -67.73 -27.44
N LEU A 173 60.22 -67.84 -26.13
CA LEU A 173 59.79 -69.08 -25.50
C LEU A 173 58.36 -68.93 -24.95
N TYR A 174 57.51 -69.89 -25.29
CA TYR A 174 56.15 -70.05 -24.78
C TYR A 174 56.07 -71.39 -24.05
N GLY A 175 55.70 -71.38 -22.78
CA GLY A 175 55.54 -72.60 -21.97
C GLY A 175 54.23 -73.32 -22.28
N GLY A 176 53.16 -72.53 -22.44
CA GLY A 176 51.80 -73.03 -22.42
C GLY A 176 51.28 -73.00 -20.99
N ALA A 177 50.61 -74.06 -20.55
CA ALA A 177 50.17 -74.20 -19.16
C ALA A 177 51.07 -75.22 -18.47
N GLY A 178 51.26 -75.09 -17.17
CA GLY A 178 52.16 -75.97 -16.41
C GLY A 178 53.09 -75.11 -15.56
N ALA A 179 53.96 -75.77 -14.78
CA ALA A 179 55.08 -75.13 -14.10
C ALA A 179 56.35 -75.28 -14.97
N ASP A 180 56.59 -74.29 -15.83
CA ASP A 180 57.59 -74.38 -16.89
C ASP A 180 58.97 -73.85 -16.46
N GLN A 181 60.05 -74.44 -16.98
CA GLN A 181 61.42 -73.97 -16.78
C GLN A 181 61.94 -73.38 -18.09
N PHE A 182 62.10 -72.06 -18.13
CA PHE A 182 62.67 -71.35 -19.26
C PHE A 182 64.17 -71.12 -19.06
N ILE A 183 64.95 -71.59 -20.03
CA ILE A 183 66.40 -71.41 -20.09
C ILE A 183 66.70 -70.74 -21.43
N GLY A 184 66.90 -69.41 -21.44
CA GLY A 184 67.09 -68.65 -22.70
C GLY A 184 68.41 -68.98 -23.39
N GLY A 185 69.52 -68.74 -22.70
CA GLY A 185 70.85 -69.05 -23.20
C GLY A 185 71.69 -67.80 -23.42
N ALA A 186 72.22 -67.63 -24.62
CA ALA A 186 73.07 -66.49 -24.96
C ALA A 186 72.38 -65.59 -25.99
N GLY A 187 72.00 -64.38 -25.56
CA GLY A 187 71.42 -63.37 -26.42
C GLY A 187 70.51 -62.48 -25.59
N PHE A 188 69.44 -61.98 -26.21
CA PHE A 188 68.37 -61.27 -25.53
C PHE A 188 67.10 -62.09 -25.66
N ASP A 189 66.80 -62.87 -24.62
CA ASP A 189 65.79 -63.91 -24.65
C ASP A 189 64.49 -63.43 -24.01
N THR A 190 63.36 -63.81 -24.61
CA THR A 190 62.01 -63.39 -24.23
C THR A 190 61.17 -64.59 -23.84
N VAL A 191 60.65 -64.59 -22.61
CA VAL A 191 59.50 -65.42 -22.26
C VAL A 191 58.24 -64.65 -22.59
N SER A 192 57.30 -65.30 -23.28
CA SER A 192 56.04 -64.69 -23.69
C SER A 192 54.85 -65.45 -23.14
N TYR A 193 53.95 -64.69 -22.53
CA TYR A 193 52.63 -65.14 -22.09
C TYR A 193 51.51 -64.64 -23.01
N GLY A 194 51.87 -64.14 -24.20
CA GLY A 194 50.93 -63.58 -25.17
C GLY A 194 49.93 -64.57 -25.75
N ASP A 195 50.06 -65.86 -25.45
CA ASP A 195 49.08 -66.91 -25.74
C ASP A 195 47.99 -67.03 -24.67
N SER A 196 48.14 -66.36 -23.52
CA SER A 196 47.08 -66.21 -22.51
C SER A 196 46.09 -65.10 -22.85
N THR A 197 44.81 -65.37 -22.58
CA THR A 197 43.71 -64.38 -22.67
C THR A 197 43.39 -63.72 -21.33
N VAL A 198 44.06 -64.14 -20.25
CA VAL A 198 43.92 -63.60 -18.89
C VAL A 198 45.27 -63.11 -18.38
N GLY A 199 45.23 -62.07 -17.55
CA GLY A 199 46.40 -61.47 -16.92
C GLY A 199 47.23 -62.47 -16.12
N VAL A 200 48.55 -62.34 -16.19
CA VAL A 200 49.51 -63.07 -15.37
C VAL A 200 50.09 -62.16 -14.29
N SER A 201 50.40 -62.74 -13.14
CA SER A 201 51.21 -62.08 -12.12
C SER A 201 52.53 -62.82 -12.01
N ILE A 202 53.64 -62.11 -12.18
CA ILE A 202 54.99 -62.68 -12.15
C ILE A 202 55.72 -62.02 -10.99
N ASN A 203 55.99 -62.80 -9.95
CA ASN A 203 56.68 -62.32 -8.78
C ASN A 203 58.11 -62.81 -8.77
N LEU A 204 59.03 -62.00 -9.30
CA LEU A 204 60.43 -62.36 -9.42
C LEU A 204 61.12 -62.46 -8.04
N LYS A 205 60.56 -61.79 -7.02
CA LYS A 205 61.08 -61.79 -5.65
C LYS A 205 60.81 -63.09 -4.90
N THR A 206 59.59 -63.63 -5.04
CA THR A 206 59.15 -64.84 -4.31
C THR A 206 59.11 -66.09 -5.17
N GLY A 207 59.09 -65.94 -6.50
CA GLY A 207 58.85 -67.01 -7.46
C GLY A 207 57.40 -67.49 -7.51
N VAL A 208 56.47 -66.82 -6.83
CA VAL A 208 55.05 -67.19 -6.81
C VAL A 208 54.30 -66.44 -7.91
N ASN A 209 54.12 -67.10 -9.05
CA ASN A 209 53.43 -66.56 -10.22
C ASN A 209 51.97 -67.04 -10.30
N SER A 210 51.16 -66.44 -11.17
CA SER A 210 49.76 -66.82 -11.41
C SER A 210 49.39 -66.91 -12.89
N GLY A 211 48.20 -67.47 -13.17
CA GLY A 211 47.74 -67.67 -14.53
C GLY A 211 48.48 -68.83 -15.19
N ILE A 212 48.78 -68.71 -16.48
CA ILE A 212 49.61 -69.71 -17.16
C ILE A 212 51.09 -69.69 -16.72
N ALA A 213 51.52 -68.62 -16.04
CA ALA A 213 52.86 -68.51 -15.49
C ALA A 213 53.08 -69.29 -14.17
N ALA A 214 52.04 -69.95 -13.65
CA ALA A 214 52.01 -70.48 -12.30
C ALA A 214 53.00 -71.63 -12.08
N GLY A 215 54.07 -71.36 -11.35
CA GLY A 215 55.15 -72.33 -11.08
C GLY A 215 56.36 -72.16 -11.99
N ASP A 216 56.30 -71.23 -12.94
CA ASP A 216 57.37 -71.01 -13.91
C ASP A 216 58.66 -70.47 -13.29
N THR A 217 59.78 -70.81 -13.91
CA THR A 217 61.11 -70.33 -13.52
C THR A 217 61.87 -69.78 -14.72
N TYR A 218 62.68 -68.74 -14.47
CA TYR A 218 63.36 -67.96 -15.51
C TYR A 218 64.87 -67.94 -15.29
N THR A 219 65.63 -68.53 -16.23
CA THR A 219 67.10 -68.54 -16.22
C THR A 219 67.64 -68.00 -17.54
N GLY A 220 68.46 -66.94 -17.48
CA GLY A 220 69.00 -66.30 -18.68
C GLY A 220 67.91 -65.75 -19.59
N ILE A 221 66.93 -65.06 -19.00
CA ILE A 221 65.82 -64.38 -19.68
C ILE A 221 65.96 -62.89 -19.40
N GLU A 222 65.93 -62.06 -20.44
CA GLU A 222 66.08 -60.60 -20.33
C GLU A 222 64.76 -59.84 -20.53
N ARG A 223 63.76 -60.46 -21.18
CA ARG A 223 62.42 -59.86 -21.35
C ARG A 223 61.32 -60.82 -20.92
N ILE A 224 60.32 -60.24 -20.26
CA ILE A 224 59.05 -60.90 -20.01
C ILE A 224 57.98 -60.10 -20.76
N LEU A 225 57.35 -60.75 -21.72
CA LEU A 225 56.19 -60.23 -22.43
C LEU A 225 54.92 -60.78 -21.76
N GLY A 226 54.08 -59.84 -21.32
CA GLY A 226 52.78 -60.08 -20.71
C GLY A 226 51.79 -60.80 -21.62
N SER A 227 50.61 -61.02 -21.06
CA SER A 227 49.48 -61.65 -21.73
C SER A 227 48.67 -60.65 -22.57
N ASN A 228 47.50 -61.09 -23.03
CA ASN A 228 46.50 -60.18 -23.61
C ASN A 228 45.56 -59.57 -22.55
N GLY A 229 45.76 -59.88 -21.27
CA GLY A 229 45.03 -59.30 -20.14
C GLY A 229 45.90 -58.32 -19.36
N ASN A 230 45.40 -57.84 -18.23
CA ASN A 230 46.15 -56.91 -17.37
C ASN A 230 47.12 -57.69 -16.47
N ASP A 231 48.40 -57.45 -16.63
CA ASP A 231 49.47 -58.18 -15.98
C ASP A 231 50.04 -57.44 -14.77
N THR A 232 50.76 -58.16 -13.91
CA THR A 232 51.46 -57.58 -12.76
C THR A 232 52.84 -58.18 -12.62
N PHE A 233 53.87 -57.37 -12.78
CA PHE A 233 55.27 -57.74 -12.58
C PHE A 233 55.75 -57.19 -11.24
N ILE A 234 56.15 -58.07 -10.31
CA ILE A 234 56.81 -57.66 -9.07
C ILE A 234 58.31 -57.87 -9.28
N ALA A 235 59.03 -56.75 -9.40
CA ALA A 235 60.43 -56.74 -9.80
C ALA A 235 61.36 -57.28 -8.71
N ASP A 236 62.54 -57.74 -9.12
CA ASP A 236 63.63 -58.06 -8.21
C ASP A 236 64.93 -57.35 -8.63
N SER A 237 66.08 -57.75 -8.08
CA SER A 237 67.35 -57.06 -8.38
C SER A 237 67.97 -57.45 -9.73
N ARG A 238 67.32 -58.31 -10.51
CA ARG A 238 67.78 -58.69 -11.85
C ARG A 238 67.19 -57.71 -12.86
N VAL A 239 67.94 -57.48 -13.93
CA VAL A 239 67.55 -56.57 -14.99
C VAL A 239 66.56 -57.25 -15.93
N PHE A 240 65.38 -56.65 -16.10
CA PHE A 240 64.35 -57.10 -17.03
C PHE A 240 63.80 -55.96 -17.89
N ALA A 241 63.51 -56.29 -19.15
CA ALA A 241 62.57 -55.53 -19.94
C ALA A 241 61.15 -56.06 -19.66
N PHE A 242 60.35 -55.27 -18.95
CA PHE A 242 58.93 -55.58 -18.73
C PHE A 242 58.10 -54.99 -19.87
N ASP A 243 57.35 -55.86 -20.55
CA ASP A 243 56.43 -55.49 -21.61
C ASP A 243 55.03 -55.97 -21.22
N GLY A 244 54.10 -55.04 -20.97
CA GLY A 244 52.72 -55.36 -20.57
C GLY A 244 51.90 -56.06 -21.66
N GLY A 245 52.38 -56.08 -22.90
CA GLY A 245 51.67 -56.73 -24.00
C GLY A 245 50.43 -55.94 -24.43
N ALA A 246 49.28 -56.60 -24.47
CA ALA A 246 48.03 -56.01 -24.97
C ALA A 246 47.03 -55.63 -23.86
N GLY A 247 47.43 -55.77 -22.59
CA GLY A 247 46.69 -55.27 -21.45
C GLY A 247 46.44 -53.77 -21.52
N THR A 248 45.50 -53.29 -20.71
CA THR A 248 45.19 -51.84 -20.62
C THR A 248 45.41 -51.30 -19.21
N ALA A 249 45.92 -52.13 -18.30
CA ALA A 249 46.20 -51.76 -16.91
C ALA A 249 47.32 -52.63 -16.35
N ASP A 250 48.44 -52.66 -17.08
CA ASP A 250 49.61 -53.45 -16.70
C ASP A 250 50.40 -52.75 -15.59
N VAL A 251 50.85 -53.54 -14.61
CA VAL A 251 51.46 -53.04 -13.38
C VAL A 251 52.90 -53.51 -13.28
N VAL A 252 53.82 -52.60 -12.96
CA VAL A 252 55.13 -52.94 -12.40
C VAL A 252 55.22 -52.47 -10.96
N ASP A 253 55.54 -53.38 -10.05
CA ASP A 253 55.56 -53.16 -8.61
C ASP A 253 56.99 -53.26 -8.08
N TYR A 254 57.51 -52.12 -7.61
CA TYR A 254 58.81 -51.96 -6.96
C TYR A 254 58.69 -51.77 -5.43
N SER A 255 57.50 -51.92 -4.83
CA SER A 255 57.23 -51.59 -3.42
C SER A 255 58.08 -52.33 -2.40
N THR A 256 58.71 -53.44 -2.80
CA THR A 256 59.61 -54.23 -1.94
C THR A 256 61.09 -53.91 -2.12
N SER A 257 61.43 -52.96 -3.00
CA SER A 257 62.79 -52.47 -3.22
C SER A 257 63.36 -51.84 -1.95
N ALA A 258 64.65 -52.07 -1.71
CA ALA A 258 65.36 -51.56 -0.53
C ALA A 258 65.88 -50.12 -0.68
N GLU A 259 65.79 -49.56 -1.89
CA GLU A 259 66.23 -48.20 -2.25
C GLU A 259 65.19 -47.57 -3.18
N ALA A 260 65.16 -46.24 -3.23
CA ALA A 260 64.31 -45.48 -4.14
C ALA A 260 64.61 -45.77 -5.62
N ILE A 261 63.61 -45.51 -6.47
CA ILE A 261 63.65 -45.74 -7.91
C ILE A 261 63.51 -44.42 -8.71
N ASP A 262 64.12 -44.38 -9.89
CA ASP A 262 63.86 -43.41 -10.95
C ASP A 262 63.48 -44.19 -12.21
N VAL A 263 62.22 -44.08 -12.62
CA VAL A 263 61.66 -44.80 -13.77
C VAL A 263 61.04 -43.85 -14.79
N ASP A 264 61.03 -44.29 -16.04
CA ASP A 264 60.48 -43.54 -17.17
C ASP A 264 59.37 -44.35 -17.83
N LEU A 265 58.20 -43.72 -17.98
CA LEU A 265 57.03 -44.27 -18.64
C LEU A 265 56.76 -43.44 -19.90
N VAL A 266 56.86 -44.10 -21.05
CA VAL A 266 56.58 -43.50 -22.36
C VAL A 266 55.38 -44.20 -22.96
N VAL A 267 54.24 -43.52 -23.07
CA VAL A 267 53.03 -44.14 -23.64
C VAL A 267 53.25 -44.45 -25.12
N ASN A 268 52.97 -45.69 -25.52
CA ASN A 268 53.31 -46.26 -26.84
C ASN A 268 54.83 -46.26 -27.15
N GLY A 269 55.68 -46.38 -26.13
CA GLY A 269 57.12 -46.49 -26.28
C GLY A 269 57.76 -47.26 -25.14
N THR A 270 59.09 -47.33 -25.18
CA THR A 270 59.91 -47.89 -24.12
C THR A 270 60.60 -46.75 -23.39
N GLY A 271 60.46 -46.72 -22.06
CA GLY A 271 61.16 -45.75 -21.23
C GLY A 271 62.68 -45.94 -21.20
N ARG A 272 63.38 -44.91 -20.71
CA ARG A 272 64.77 -45.04 -20.26
C ARG A 272 64.91 -46.21 -19.26
N ALA A 273 66.09 -46.84 -19.26
CA ALA A 273 66.47 -47.81 -18.23
C ALA A 273 66.41 -47.16 -16.84
N GLY A 274 65.69 -47.80 -15.92
CA GLY A 274 65.50 -47.34 -14.56
C GLY A 274 66.80 -47.26 -13.76
N ILE A 275 66.78 -46.44 -12.71
CA ILE A 275 67.94 -46.17 -11.85
C ILE A 275 67.52 -46.40 -10.39
N GLY A 276 68.40 -47.05 -9.62
CA GLY A 276 68.20 -47.27 -8.18
C GLY A 276 67.37 -48.51 -7.85
N GLY A 277 67.70 -49.12 -6.71
CA GLY A 277 66.96 -50.27 -6.18
C GLY A 277 66.77 -51.42 -7.15
N ASP A 278 65.58 -52.01 -7.12
CA ASP A 278 65.17 -53.09 -8.02
C ASP A 278 64.91 -52.59 -9.46
N ALA A 279 64.69 -51.30 -9.68
CA ALA A 279 64.48 -50.75 -11.04
C ALA A 279 65.78 -50.59 -11.83
N GLN A 280 66.94 -50.87 -11.24
CA GLN A 280 68.24 -50.58 -11.83
C GLN A 280 68.46 -51.36 -13.14
N GLY A 281 68.37 -50.65 -14.26
CA GLY A 281 68.53 -51.21 -15.60
C GLY A 281 67.24 -51.66 -16.27
N ASP A 282 66.12 -51.71 -15.55
CA ASP A 282 64.84 -52.19 -16.07
C ASP A 282 64.26 -51.21 -17.09
N THR A 283 63.62 -51.73 -18.13
CA THR A 283 62.90 -50.89 -19.12
C THR A 283 61.44 -51.25 -19.15
N LEU A 284 60.57 -50.24 -19.14
CA LEU A 284 59.12 -50.41 -19.13
C LEU A 284 58.53 -50.10 -20.51
N THR A 285 57.76 -51.04 -21.06
CA THR A 285 57.03 -50.89 -22.33
C THR A 285 55.58 -51.32 -22.11
N GLY A 286 54.62 -50.49 -22.53
CA GLY A 286 53.19 -50.81 -22.37
C GLY A 286 52.79 -51.04 -20.90
N ILE A 287 53.28 -50.19 -19.99
CA ILE A 287 52.94 -50.26 -18.55
C ILE A 287 52.09 -49.03 -18.22
N GLU A 288 50.88 -49.25 -17.70
CA GLU A 288 49.96 -48.17 -17.32
C GLU A 288 50.04 -47.81 -15.84
N LYS A 289 50.60 -48.69 -14.99
CA LYS A 289 50.75 -48.44 -13.56
C LYS A 289 52.12 -48.82 -13.04
N VAL A 290 52.73 -47.92 -12.27
CA VAL A 290 53.91 -48.26 -11.45
C VAL A 290 53.62 -48.02 -9.98
N ILE A 291 54.02 -48.99 -9.16
CA ILE A 291 54.03 -48.88 -7.70
C ILE A 291 55.48 -48.69 -7.27
N GLY A 292 55.76 -47.54 -6.66
CA GLY A 292 57.01 -47.14 -6.06
C GLY A 292 57.26 -47.81 -4.71
N THR A 293 58.32 -47.34 -4.07
CA THR A 293 58.92 -47.83 -2.84
C THR A 293 58.37 -47.09 -1.61
N ALA A 294 59.02 -47.20 -0.47
CA ALA A 294 58.72 -46.36 0.70
C ALA A 294 59.72 -45.20 0.85
N PHE A 295 60.51 -44.93 -0.18
CA PHE A 295 61.58 -43.93 -0.24
C PHE A 295 61.32 -42.96 -1.37
N ASN A 296 62.07 -41.86 -1.42
CA ASN A 296 61.91 -40.75 -2.35
C ASN A 296 62.16 -41.15 -3.81
N ASP A 297 61.09 -41.54 -4.48
CA ASP A 297 61.08 -42.01 -5.86
C ASP A 297 60.94 -40.86 -6.86
N THR A 298 61.31 -41.13 -8.10
CA THR A 298 61.10 -40.21 -9.22
C THR A 298 60.43 -40.93 -10.38
N PHE A 299 59.27 -40.42 -10.78
CA PHE A 299 58.53 -40.94 -11.93
C PHE A 299 58.58 -39.93 -13.06
N ASN A 300 59.08 -40.34 -14.22
CA ASN A 300 59.06 -39.53 -15.42
C ASN A 300 57.99 -40.08 -16.36
N VAL A 301 57.07 -39.24 -16.80
CA VAL A 301 56.03 -39.62 -17.77
C VAL A 301 56.15 -38.75 -19.01
N THR A 302 56.22 -39.39 -20.16
CA THR A 302 56.22 -38.72 -21.47
C THR A 302 55.08 -39.25 -22.34
N GLY A 303 54.07 -38.38 -22.55
CA GLY A 303 52.91 -38.66 -23.39
C GLY A 303 51.89 -39.59 -22.70
N GLY A 304 50.60 -39.29 -22.87
CA GLY A 304 49.48 -40.11 -22.38
C GLY A 304 49.21 -40.05 -20.87
N THR A 305 48.40 -41.00 -20.38
CA THR A 305 47.91 -41.06 -18.99
C THR A 305 48.34 -42.37 -18.34
N VAL A 306 48.98 -42.29 -17.17
CA VAL A 306 49.39 -43.46 -16.35
C VAL A 306 48.95 -43.29 -14.91
N THR A 307 49.08 -44.34 -14.10
CA THR A 307 48.89 -44.33 -12.64
C THR A 307 50.22 -44.52 -11.94
N LEU A 308 50.54 -43.66 -10.99
CA LEU A 308 51.80 -43.69 -10.24
C LEU A 308 51.45 -43.73 -8.75
N GLU A 309 51.92 -44.76 -8.04
CA GLU A 309 51.81 -44.83 -6.58
C GLU A 309 53.20 -44.65 -5.98
N GLY A 310 53.49 -43.53 -5.32
CA GLY A 310 54.83 -43.18 -4.84
C GLY A 310 55.18 -43.91 -3.56
N GLY A 311 54.34 -43.76 -2.55
CA GLY A 311 54.40 -44.58 -1.34
C GLY A 311 54.44 -43.72 -0.10
N ALA A 312 55.57 -43.73 0.61
CA ALA A 312 55.76 -42.97 1.85
C ALA A 312 57.10 -42.23 1.84
N GLY A 313 57.65 -41.93 0.66
CA GLY A 313 58.82 -41.07 0.49
C GLY A 313 58.39 -39.64 0.20
N ASP A 314 59.37 -38.74 0.04
CA ASP A 314 59.12 -37.46 -0.65
C ASP A 314 59.32 -37.70 -2.16
N ASP A 315 58.23 -37.95 -2.86
CA ASP A 315 58.22 -38.45 -4.22
C ASP A 315 58.08 -37.32 -5.26
N VAL A 316 58.73 -37.48 -6.42
CA VAL A 316 58.71 -36.49 -7.50
C VAL A 316 58.07 -37.07 -8.76
N TYR A 317 56.98 -36.45 -9.18
CA TYR A 317 56.20 -36.82 -10.35
C TYR A 317 56.41 -35.83 -11.48
N ILE A 318 57.25 -36.19 -12.45
CA ILE A 318 57.51 -35.37 -13.65
C ILE A 318 56.54 -35.79 -14.75
N ILE A 319 55.41 -35.08 -14.84
CA ILE A 319 54.32 -35.38 -15.77
C ILE A 319 54.37 -34.37 -16.91
N ASN A 320 55.01 -34.73 -18.02
CA ASN A 320 55.15 -33.86 -19.18
C ASN A 320 54.33 -34.34 -20.37
N GLY A 321 53.70 -33.41 -21.09
CA GLY A 321 52.95 -33.70 -22.31
C GLY A 321 51.58 -33.04 -22.37
N THR A 322 50.58 -33.78 -22.86
CA THR A 322 49.24 -33.27 -23.21
C THR A 322 48.12 -33.80 -22.31
N SER A 323 48.44 -34.53 -21.25
CA SER A 323 47.44 -35.23 -20.43
C SER A 323 47.90 -35.35 -18.98
N VAL A 324 46.94 -35.41 -18.06
CA VAL A 324 47.20 -35.62 -16.63
C VAL A 324 47.38 -37.10 -16.33
N SER A 325 48.35 -37.43 -15.48
CA SER A 325 48.48 -38.79 -14.90
C SER A 325 47.87 -38.82 -13.50
N THR A 326 47.42 -40.01 -13.08
CA THR A 326 46.87 -40.21 -11.74
C THR A 326 48.02 -40.47 -10.78
N VAL A 327 48.10 -39.68 -9.71
CA VAL A 327 49.07 -39.86 -8.62
C VAL A 327 48.31 -40.38 -7.40
N ILE A 328 48.87 -41.38 -6.72
CA ILE A 328 48.28 -41.98 -5.53
C ILE A 328 49.34 -41.95 -4.42
N GLU A 329 49.04 -41.21 -3.36
CA GLU A 329 49.94 -41.09 -2.20
C GLU A 329 49.31 -41.52 -0.89
N GLN A 330 50.17 -41.98 0.03
CA GLN A 330 49.75 -42.30 1.40
C GLN A 330 49.56 -41.02 2.22
N ALA A 331 48.56 -41.02 3.09
CA ALA A 331 48.34 -39.91 4.02
C ALA A 331 49.54 -39.78 4.98
N GLY A 332 50.23 -38.64 4.94
CA GLY A 332 51.46 -38.41 5.70
C GLY A 332 52.68 -39.15 5.16
N GLY A 333 52.66 -39.51 3.86
CA GLY A 333 53.71 -40.21 3.15
C GLY A 333 54.99 -39.38 3.00
N GLY A 334 54.91 -38.08 2.79
CA GLY A 334 56.09 -37.25 2.62
C GLY A 334 55.70 -35.82 2.27
N ASN A 335 56.59 -35.11 1.57
CA ASN A 335 56.31 -33.86 0.88
C ASN A 335 56.49 -34.07 -0.63
N ASP A 336 55.38 -34.35 -1.29
CA ASP A 336 55.36 -34.85 -2.67
C ASP A 336 55.20 -33.71 -3.68
N GLU A 337 55.87 -33.83 -4.83
CA GLU A 337 55.88 -32.78 -5.85
C GLU A 337 55.50 -33.29 -7.24
N VAL A 338 54.44 -32.69 -7.81
CA VAL A 338 54.14 -32.78 -9.24
C VAL A 338 54.84 -31.65 -9.98
N ARG A 339 55.71 -32.00 -10.92
CA ARG A 339 56.32 -31.07 -11.89
C ARG A 339 55.75 -31.31 -13.27
N THR A 340 55.22 -30.28 -13.90
CA THR A 340 54.55 -30.44 -15.20
C THR A 340 54.80 -29.28 -16.14
N ASN A 341 54.76 -29.53 -17.45
CA ASN A 341 54.63 -28.49 -18.47
C ASN A 341 53.23 -28.49 -19.12
N TYR A 342 52.29 -29.26 -18.57
CA TYR A 342 50.90 -29.29 -19.02
C TYR A 342 50.16 -28.07 -18.47
N ALA A 343 49.40 -27.40 -19.34
CA ALA A 343 48.79 -26.11 -19.01
C ALA A 343 47.70 -26.18 -17.93
N VAL A 344 47.18 -27.37 -17.59
CA VAL A 344 46.09 -27.54 -16.61
C VAL A 344 46.36 -28.74 -15.71
N GLN A 345 46.68 -28.54 -14.44
CA GLN A 345 47.03 -29.64 -13.54
C GLN A 345 46.29 -29.57 -12.21
N TYR A 346 45.79 -30.72 -11.76
CA TYR A 346 45.14 -30.91 -10.46
C TYR A 346 46.05 -31.76 -9.57
N LEU A 347 46.29 -31.33 -8.34
CA LEU A 347 46.96 -32.16 -7.34
C LEU A 347 46.03 -33.28 -6.88
N SER A 348 46.59 -34.48 -6.82
CA SER A 348 45.92 -35.60 -6.17
C SER A 348 45.93 -35.40 -4.65
N ALA A 349 45.09 -36.12 -3.92
CA ALA A 349 45.08 -36.04 -2.46
C ALA A 349 46.45 -36.45 -1.87
N ASN A 350 46.85 -35.80 -0.77
CA ASN A 350 48.14 -36.01 -0.09
C ASN A 350 49.38 -35.62 -0.92
N VAL A 351 49.24 -34.76 -1.93
CA VAL A 351 50.39 -34.17 -2.64
C VAL A 351 50.47 -32.70 -2.27
N GLU A 352 51.64 -32.23 -1.85
CA GLU A 352 51.80 -30.89 -1.27
C GLU A 352 52.26 -29.84 -2.27
N ARG A 353 52.95 -30.22 -3.35
CA ARG A 353 53.59 -29.25 -4.26
C ARG A 353 53.20 -29.44 -5.72
N LEU A 354 52.84 -28.35 -6.38
CA LEU A 354 52.61 -28.25 -7.82
C LEU A 354 53.56 -27.20 -8.42
N THR A 355 54.49 -27.64 -9.26
CA THR A 355 55.43 -26.76 -9.95
C THR A 355 55.22 -26.83 -11.45
N TYR A 356 54.78 -25.72 -12.04
CA TYR A 356 54.74 -25.58 -13.48
C TYR A 356 56.12 -25.21 -14.04
N THR A 357 56.55 -25.95 -15.06
CA THR A 357 57.86 -25.85 -15.70
C THR A 357 57.76 -25.33 -17.15
N GLY A 358 56.54 -25.07 -17.63
CA GLY A 358 56.27 -24.53 -18.95
C GLY A 358 56.45 -23.00 -19.03
N THR A 359 56.22 -22.44 -20.22
CA THR A 359 56.42 -21.00 -20.49
C THR A 359 55.16 -20.27 -20.93
N GLY A 360 54.02 -20.94 -21.04
CA GLY A 360 52.72 -20.32 -21.35
C GLY A 360 51.80 -20.32 -20.13
N ASP A 361 50.61 -19.75 -20.26
CA ASP A 361 49.61 -19.66 -19.19
C ASP A 361 49.30 -21.03 -18.56
N PHE A 362 49.24 -21.08 -17.23
CA PHE A 362 49.01 -22.26 -16.43
C PHE A 362 47.74 -22.14 -15.58
N SER A 363 47.01 -23.23 -15.43
CA SER A 363 45.91 -23.37 -14.47
C SER A 363 46.24 -24.49 -13.49
N GLY A 364 46.64 -24.11 -12.28
CA GLY A 364 47.02 -25.03 -11.20
C GLY A 364 45.92 -25.15 -10.15
N TYR A 365 45.52 -26.38 -9.84
CA TYR A 365 44.52 -26.68 -8.83
C TYR A 365 45.15 -27.53 -7.73
N GLY A 366 45.05 -27.07 -6.48
CA GLY A 366 45.47 -27.80 -5.29
C GLY A 366 44.42 -28.82 -4.81
N ASN A 367 44.59 -29.28 -3.59
CA ASN A 367 43.73 -30.23 -2.89
C ASN A 367 43.25 -29.62 -1.56
N ALA A 368 42.91 -30.45 -0.56
CA ALA A 368 42.38 -29.97 0.73
C ALA A 368 43.46 -29.80 1.81
N SER A 369 44.73 -29.84 1.43
CA SER A 369 45.89 -29.74 2.32
C SER A 369 46.66 -28.44 2.04
N ASP A 370 47.56 -28.05 2.93
CA ASP A 370 48.43 -26.89 2.73
C ASP A 370 49.32 -27.12 1.48
N ASN A 371 49.04 -26.43 0.38
CA ASN A 371 49.73 -26.63 -0.88
C ASN A 371 50.70 -25.51 -1.24
N ILE A 372 51.71 -25.81 -2.05
CA ILE A 372 52.58 -24.83 -2.69
C ILE A 372 52.38 -24.92 -4.20
N LEU A 373 51.75 -23.90 -4.78
CA LEU A 373 51.47 -23.80 -6.21
C LEU A 373 52.39 -22.76 -6.83
N THR A 374 53.22 -23.19 -7.79
CA THR A 374 54.22 -22.35 -8.46
C THR A 374 53.94 -22.30 -9.97
N GLY A 375 53.70 -21.09 -10.47
CA GLY A 375 53.56 -20.76 -11.88
C GLY A 375 54.88 -20.50 -12.59
N GLY A 376 54.77 -20.02 -13.82
CA GLY A 376 55.87 -19.76 -14.75
C GLY A 376 55.99 -18.30 -15.15
N ILE A 377 56.02 -18.06 -16.47
CA ILE A 377 56.15 -16.71 -17.06
C ILE A 377 54.86 -16.24 -17.76
N GLY A 378 53.81 -17.08 -17.72
CA GLY A 378 52.51 -16.81 -18.34
C GLY A 378 51.60 -16.04 -17.41
N ASN A 379 50.35 -15.82 -17.82
CA ASN A 379 49.33 -15.32 -16.90
C ASN A 379 48.66 -16.52 -16.24
N ASP A 380 49.07 -16.84 -15.02
CA ASP A 380 48.70 -18.09 -14.38
C ASP A 380 47.46 -17.92 -13.49
N ILE A 381 46.68 -18.99 -13.35
CA ILE A 381 45.47 -19.05 -12.52
C ILE A 381 45.64 -20.20 -11.51
N PHE A 382 45.44 -19.90 -10.24
CA PHE A 382 45.50 -20.86 -9.15
C PHE A 382 44.17 -20.99 -8.42
N GLN A 383 43.83 -22.21 -8.06
CA GLN A 383 42.83 -22.52 -7.03
C GLN A 383 43.47 -23.47 -6.03
N GLY A 384 43.66 -23.03 -4.79
CA GLY A 384 44.34 -23.83 -3.77
C GLY A 384 43.51 -25.00 -3.27
N GLY A 385 42.17 -24.84 -3.24
CA GLY A 385 41.29 -25.71 -2.50
C GLY A 385 41.17 -25.22 -1.06
N GLY A 386 41.24 -26.12 -0.09
CA GLY A 386 41.29 -25.74 1.33
C GLY A 386 42.68 -26.04 1.90
N GLY A 387 43.07 -25.33 2.95
CA GLY A 387 44.43 -25.43 3.49
C GLY A 387 45.01 -24.04 3.66
N ALA A 388 46.23 -23.95 4.18
CA ALA A 388 47.03 -22.73 4.19
C ALA A 388 47.98 -22.76 2.98
N ASP A 389 47.52 -22.22 1.86
CA ASP A 389 48.19 -22.38 0.57
C ASP A 389 49.24 -21.28 0.28
N GLN A 390 50.28 -21.62 -0.47
CA GLN A 390 51.26 -20.66 -0.97
C GLN A 390 51.16 -20.57 -2.49
N PHE A 391 50.75 -19.39 -2.98
CA PHE A 391 50.68 -19.09 -4.40
C PHE A 391 51.90 -18.26 -4.83
N ILE A 392 52.62 -18.78 -5.82
CA ILE A 392 53.80 -18.15 -6.40
C ILE A 392 53.54 -18.01 -7.91
N GLY A 393 53.08 -16.83 -8.36
CA GLY A 393 52.69 -16.61 -9.76
C GLY A 393 53.87 -16.65 -10.72
N GLY A 394 54.84 -15.76 -10.48
CA GLY A 394 56.05 -15.67 -11.30
C GLY A 394 56.08 -14.35 -12.05
N ALA A 395 56.22 -14.40 -13.37
CA ALA A 395 56.11 -13.21 -14.21
C ALA A 395 54.83 -13.31 -15.03
N GLY A 396 54.05 -12.23 -15.12
CA GLY A 396 52.76 -12.27 -15.79
C GLY A 396 51.76 -11.40 -15.05
N ILE A 397 50.48 -11.59 -15.34
CA ILE A 397 49.36 -11.15 -14.51
C ILE A 397 48.74 -12.42 -13.93
N ASP A 398 49.15 -12.74 -12.72
CA ASP A 398 48.83 -13.99 -12.06
C ASP A 398 47.63 -13.84 -11.13
N THR A 399 46.84 -14.90 -11.01
CA THR A 399 45.52 -14.86 -10.41
C THR A 399 45.33 -15.97 -9.40
N VAL A 400 44.93 -15.60 -8.20
CA VAL A 400 44.35 -16.56 -7.26
C VAL A 400 42.83 -16.44 -7.33
N SER A 401 42.16 -17.57 -7.51
CA SER A 401 40.70 -17.68 -7.54
C SER A 401 40.21 -18.51 -6.36
N TYR A 402 39.18 -18.00 -5.70
CA TYR A 402 38.44 -18.70 -4.66
C TYR A 402 37.05 -19.13 -5.14
N GLY A 403 36.87 -19.26 -6.46
CA GLY A 403 35.60 -19.60 -7.10
C GLY A 403 35.10 -21.02 -6.78
N ASP A 404 35.95 -21.85 -6.19
CA ASP A 404 35.63 -23.16 -5.62
C ASP A 404 35.06 -23.10 -4.19
N SER A 405 35.14 -21.95 -3.52
CA SER A 405 34.50 -21.74 -2.22
C SER A 405 32.98 -21.59 -2.34
N THR A 406 32.24 -22.24 -1.44
CA THR A 406 30.79 -22.07 -1.28
C THR A 406 30.41 -20.99 -0.27
N VAL A 407 31.39 -20.39 0.40
CA VAL A 407 31.21 -19.32 1.40
C VAL A 407 32.13 -18.14 1.09
N GLY A 408 31.74 -16.95 1.53
CA GLY A 408 32.53 -15.75 1.34
C GLY A 408 33.92 -15.87 1.99
N VAL A 409 34.94 -15.39 1.30
CA VAL A 409 36.31 -15.28 1.82
C VAL A 409 36.57 -13.86 2.30
N SER A 410 37.41 -13.75 3.33
CA SER A 410 38.00 -12.47 3.72
C SER A 410 39.50 -12.56 3.50
N ILE A 411 40.05 -11.66 2.70
CA ILE A 411 41.47 -11.63 2.37
C ILE A 411 42.03 -10.33 2.91
N ASN A 412 42.86 -10.45 3.96
CA ASN A 412 43.44 -9.31 4.62
C ASN A 412 44.91 -9.17 4.24
N LEU A 413 45.18 -8.37 3.22
CA LEU A 413 46.53 -8.20 2.68
C LEU A 413 47.45 -7.46 3.65
N LYS A 414 46.91 -6.64 4.56
CA LYS A 414 47.67 -5.93 5.60
C LYS A 414 48.22 -6.85 6.68
N THR A 415 47.40 -7.78 7.17
CA THR A 415 47.75 -8.62 8.33
C THR A 415 48.11 -10.05 7.94
N GLY A 416 47.72 -10.50 6.75
CA GLY A 416 47.79 -11.89 6.31
C GLY A 416 46.76 -12.81 6.98
N VAL A 417 45.83 -12.26 7.76
CA VAL A 417 44.80 -13.05 8.45
C VAL A 417 43.56 -13.15 7.57
N ASN A 418 43.50 -14.23 6.78
CA ASN A 418 42.40 -14.52 5.88
C ASN A 418 41.37 -15.46 6.52
N SER A 419 40.20 -15.64 5.88
CA SER A 419 39.14 -16.56 6.33
C SER A 419 38.53 -17.36 5.19
N GLY A 420 37.75 -18.39 5.55
CA GLY A 420 37.15 -19.31 4.57
C GLY A 420 38.20 -20.30 4.09
N ILE A 421 38.14 -20.67 2.81
CA ILE A 421 39.17 -21.51 2.21
C ILE A 421 40.51 -20.76 2.03
N ALA A 422 40.50 -19.43 2.09
CA ALA A 422 41.72 -18.61 2.01
C ALA A 422 42.55 -18.60 3.32
N ALA A 423 42.11 -19.30 4.37
CA ALA A 423 42.63 -19.17 5.72
C ALA A 423 44.06 -19.70 5.84
N GLY A 424 45.02 -18.78 5.97
CA GLY A 424 46.45 -19.10 6.05
C GLY A 424 47.20 -18.90 4.73
N ASP A 425 46.49 -18.54 3.66
CA ASP A 425 47.07 -18.38 2.33
C ASP A 425 48.07 -17.23 2.24
N THR A 426 49.06 -17.40 1.36
CA THR A 426 50.07 -16.38 1.06
C THR A 426 50.19 -16.16 -0.44
N TYR A 427 50.44 -14.90 -0.82
CA TYR A 427 50.43 -14.43 -2.20
C TYR A 427 51.76 -13.79 -2.58
N ILE A 428 52.50 -14.42 -3.50
CA ILE A 428 53.81 -13.95 -3.97
C ILE A 428 53.76 -13.80 -5.50
N GLY A 429 53.93 -12.57 -5.99
CA GLY A 429 53.82 -12.28 -7.44
C GLY A 429 52.43 -12.63 -7.97
N ILE A 430 51.38 -12.18 -7.28
CA ILE A 430 49.99 -12.31 -7.68
C ILE A 430 49.45 -10.90 -7.84
N GLU A 431 48.83 -10.61 -8.98
CA GLU A 431 48.31 -9.28 -9.33
C GLU A 431 46.78 -9.24 -9.30
N ARG A 432 46.10 -10.39 -9.33
CA ARG A 432 44.63 -10.48 -9.33
C ARG A 432 44.13 -11.47 -8.30
N ILE A 433 43.09 -11.07 -7.58
CA ILE A 433 42.38 -11.92 -6.64
C ILE A 433 40.92 -11.96 -7.07
N LEU A 434 40.44 -13.16 -7.41
CA LEU A 434 39.05 -13.43 -7.71
C LEU A 434 38.39 -14.10 -6.49
N GLY A 435 37.33 -13.47 -6.02
CA GLY A 435 36.50 -13.92 -4.91
C GLY A 435 35.77 -15.24 -5.16
N SER A 436 34.94 -15.60 -4.20
CA SER A 436 34.08 -16.76 -4.22
C SER A 436 32.78 -16.52 -4.99
N ASN A 437 31.84 -17.46 -4.90
CA ASN A 437 30.48 -17.28 -5.39
C ASN A 437 29.54 -16.67 -4.32
N ALA A 438 30.09 -16.14 -3.23
CA ALA A 438 29.39 -15.55 -2.11
C ALA A 438 30.05 -14.21 -1.74
N ASN A 439 29.45 -13.47 -0.81
CA ASN A 439 29.92 -12.11 -0.49
C ASN A 439 31.30 -12.14 0.19
N ASP A 440 32.29 -11.55 -0.45
CA ASP A 440 33.68 -11.52 -0.05
C ASP A 440 34.09 -10.19 0.57
N THR A 441 35.25 -10.17 1.22
CA THR A 441 35.84 -8.95 1.79
C THR A 441 37.34 -8.91 1.54
N PHE A 442 37.79 -7.91 0.77
CA PHE A 442 39.20 -7.65 0.51
C PHE A 442 39.65 -6.45 1.34
N ILE A 443 40.63 -6.62 2.22
CA ILE A 443 41.26 -5.51 2.95
C ILE A 443 42.59 -5.23 2.26
N ALA A 444 42.64 -4.10 1.55
CA ALA A 444 43.74 -3.75 0.66
C ALA A 444 45.00 -3.33 1.44
N ASP A 445 46.16 -3.50 0.80
CA ASP A 445 47.43 -2.96 1.28
C ASP A 445 48.13 -2.12 0.21
N SER A 446 49.42 -1.80 0.38
CA SER A 446 50.13 -0.92 -0.54
C SER A 446 50.56 -1.60 -1.86
N ARG A 447 50.27 -2.89 -2.05
CA ARG A 447 50.54 -3.61 -3.29
C ARG A 447 49.36 -3.41 -4.24
N VAL A 448 49.67 -3.41 -5.54
CA VAL A 448 48.66 -3.23 -6.59
C VAL A 448 47.93 -4.53 -6.85
N PHE A 449 46.61 -4.52 -6.71
CA PHE A 449 45.75 -5.66 -6.99
C PHE A 449 44.55 -5.31 -7.87
N ALA A 450 44.21 -6.23 -8.77
CA ALA A 450 42.88 -6.29 -9.37
C ALA A 450 41.98 -7.16 -8.47
N PHE A 451 41.05 -6.51 -7.75
CA PHE A 451 40.04 -7.20 -6.95
C PHE A 451 38.80 -7.48 -7.79
N ASP A 452 38.38 -8.73 -7.85
CA ASP A 452 37.15 -9.17 -8.48
C ASP A 452 36.29 -9.90 -7.44
N GLY A 453 35.11 -9.38 -7.10
CA GLY A 453 34.20 -10.01 -6.14
C GLY A 453 33.56 -11.30 -6.65
N GLY A 454 33.69 -11.61 -7.94
CA GLY A 454 33.11 -12.81 -8.51
C GLY A 454 31.59 -12.72 -8.64
N ALA A 455 30.87 -13.67 -8.06
CA ALA A 455 29.41 -13.78 -8.19
C ALA A 455 28.65 -13.38 -6.91
N GLY A 456 29.34 -12.84 -5.91
CA GLY A 456 28.72 -12.24 -4.74
C GLY A 456 27.79 -11.08 -5.11
N THR A 457 26.94 -10.69 -4.17
CA THR A 457 26.00 -9.56 -4.35
C THR A 457 26.26 -8.43 -3.36
N ALA A 458 27.29 -8.56 -2.54
CA ALA A 458 27.66 -7.61 -1.51
C ALA A 458 29.16 -7.70 -1.20
N ASP A 459 29.97 -7.76 -2.26
CA ASP A 459 31.43 -7.85 -2.14
C ASP A 459 32.03 -6.53 -1.67
N VAL A 460 32.97 -6.61 -0.72
CA VAL A 460 33.53 -5.45 -0.02
C VAL A 460 35.00 -5.28 -0.36
N VAL A 461 35.42 -4.07 -0.68
CA VAL A 461 36.84 -3.67 -0.63
C VAL A 461 37.02 -2.60 0.43
N ASP A 462 37.91 -2.85 1.38
CA ASP A 462 38.13 -2.05 2.57
C ASP A 462 39.50 -1.38 2.54
N TYR A 463 39.48 -0.04 2.44
CA TYR A 463 40.65 0.84 2.49
C TYR A 463 40.78 1.60 3.82
N SER A 464 39.97 1.31 4.84
CA SER A 464 39.89 2.06 6.10
C SER A 464 41.19 2.19 6.88
N THR A 465 42.16 1.32 6.62
CA THR A 465 43.48 1.36 7.25
C THR A 465 44.55 2.08 6.42
N SER A 466 44.19 2.62 5.26
CA SER A 466 45.08 3.42 4.42
C SER A 466 45.55 4.69 5.14
N ALA A 467 46.81 5.03 4.93
CA ALA A 467 47.44 6.20 5.56
C ALA A 467 47.19 7.52 4.81
N GLU A 468 46.58 7.46 3.64
CA GLU A 468 46.22 8.60 2.78
C GLU A 468 44.83 8.38 2.19
N ALA A 469 44.18 9.47 1.78
CA ALA A 469 42.90 9.42 1.07
C ALA A 469 42.99 8.63 -0.24
N ILE A 470 41.86 8.07 -0.65
CA ILE A 470 41.69 7.28 -1.86
C ILE A 470 40.78 7.97 -2.87
N ASN A 471 40.97 7.62 -4.14
CA ASN A 471 40.02 7.87 -5.20
C ASN A 471 39.80 6.58 -5.99
N VAL A 472 38.58 6.07 -5.96
CA VAL A 472 38.21 4.78 -6.54
C VAL A 472 37.04 4.91 -7.50
N ASP A 473 37.06 4.09 -8.53
CA ASP A 473 36.03 4.04 -9.56
C ASP A 473 35.31 2.68 -9.47
N LEU A 474 33.99 2.72 -9.32
CA LEU A 474 33.12 1.54 -9.31
C LEU A 474 32.25 1.58 -10.57
N VAL A 475 32.31 0.50 -11.34
CA VAL A 475 31.50 0.33 -12.56
C VAL A 475 30.69 -0.95 -12.39
N VAL A 476 29.36 -0.84 -12.29
CA VAL A 476 28.52 -2.04 -12.12
C VAL A 476 28.55 -2.89 -13.38
N ASN A 477 28.81 -4.19 -13.23
CA ASN A 477 29.11 -5.14 -14.32
C ASN A 477 30.32 -4.75 -15.19
N GLY A 478 31.31 -4.08 -14.61
CA GLY A 478 32.52 -3.69 -15.29
C GLY A 478 33.70 -3.54 -14.34
N THR A 479 34.84 -3.15 -14.90
CA THR A 479 36.06 -2.84 -14.15
C THR A 479 36.23 -1.34 -14.08
N GLY A 480 36.38 -0.81 -12.87
CA GLY A 480 36.72 0.58 -12.64
C GLY A 480 38.10 0.97 -13.16
N ARG A 481 38.32 2.27 -13.34
CA ARG A 481 39.67 2.80 -13.53
C ARG A 481 40.55 2.48 -12.31
N ALA A 482 41.86 2.39 -12.56
CA ALA A 482 42.84 2.22 -11.50
C ALA A 482 42.71 3.34 -10.45
N GLY A 483 42.62 2.95 -9.18
CA GLY A 483 42.52 3.85 -8.05
C GLY A 483 43.75 4.73 -7.89
N ILE A 484 43.59 5.84 -7.19
CA ILE A 484 44.62 6.84 -6.96
C ILE A 484 44.70 7.16 -5.46
N GLY A 485 45.91 7.23 -4.92
CA GLY A 485 46.15 7.61 -3.53
C GLY A 485 46.07 6.44 -2.55
N GLY A 486 46.89 6.51 -1.49
CA GLY A 486 46.88 5.51 -0.42
C GLY A 486 47.09 4.08 -0.89
N ASP A 487 46.39 3.15 -0.22
CA ASP A 487 46.39 1.73 -0.57
C ASP A 487 45.61 1.43 -1.86
N ALA A 488 44.74 2.33 -2.35
CA ALA A 488 44.02 2.14 -3.62
C ALA A 488 44.89 2.43 -4.87
N GLN A 489 46.15 2.85 -4.69
CA GLN A 489 46.99 3.33 -5.79
C GLN A 489 47.29 2.20 -6.80
N GLY A 490 46.63 2.25 -7.95
CA GLY A 490 46.77 1.27 -9.03
C GLY A 490 45.73 0.15 -9.01
N ASP A 491 44.95 0.03 -7.93
CA ASP A 491 43.98 -1.05 -7.77
C ASP A 491 42.80 -0.90 -8.72
N THR A 492 42.30 -2.01 -9.26
CA THR A 492 41.10 -2.01 -10.09
C THR A 492 40.02 -2.87 -9.46
N LEU A 493 38.80 -2.36 -9.42
CA LEU A 493 37.66 -3.03 -8.79
C LEU A 493 36.71 -3.56 -9.86
N THR A 494 36.41 -4.85 -9.82
CA THR A 494 35.47 -5.53 -10.70
C THR A 494 34.44 -6.27 -9.84
N ASN A 495 33.16 -6.19 -10.18
CA ASN A 495 32.08 -6.85 -9.41
C ASN A 495 32.17 -6.57 -7.89
N ILE A 496 32.35 -5.30 -7.51
CA ILE A 496 32.40 -4.86 -6.10
C ILE A 496 31.17 -4.00 -5.82
N GLU A 497 30.37 -4.39 -4.82
CA GLU A 497 29.16 -3.67 -4.44
C GLU A 497 29.36 -2.73 -3.26
N LYS A 498 30.41 -2.91 -2.45
CA LYS A 498 30.72 -2.03 -1.32
C LYS A 498 32.19 -1.63 -1.30
N VAL A 499 32.43 -0.34 -1.08
CA VAL A 499 33.77 0.15 -0.70
C VAL A 499 33.71 0.88 0.63
N ILE A 500 34.70 0.59 1.48
CA ILE A 500 34.96 1.33 2.72
C ILE A 500 36.20 2.20 2.48
N GLY A 501 36.01 3.51 2.61
CA GLY A 501 37.02 4.55 2.56
C GLY A 501 37.83 4.66 3.84
N THR A 502 38.60 5.73 3.91
CA THR A 502 39.60 6.06 4.91
C THR A 502 39.04 7.02 5.96
N ALA A 503 39.90 7.55 6.83
CA ALA A 503 39.52 8.66 7.72
C ALA A 503 39.85 10.04 7.12
N PHE A 504 40.16 10.10 5.82
CA PHE A 504 40.57 11.30 5.08
C PHE A 504 39.62 11.54 3.92
N ASN A 505 39.72 12.72 3.29
CA ASN A 505 38.84 13.16 2.22
C ASN A 505 38.95 12.31 0.95
N ASP A 506 38.07 11.34 0.83
CA ASP A 506 38.02 10.37 -0.24
C ASP A 506 37.15 10.84 -1.40
N THR A 507 37.33 10.20 -2.56
CA THR A 507 36.46 10.39 -3.72
C THR A 507 36.02 9.05 -4.27
N PHE A 508 34.72 8.85 -4.33
CA PHE A 508 34.11 7.66 -4.92
C PHE A 508 33.43 8.05 -6.23
N ASN A 509 33.82 7.45 -7.33
CA ASN A 509 33.15 7.60 -8.61
C ASN A 509 32.36 6.34 -8.93
N VAL A 510 31.06 6.47 -9.17
CA VAL A 510 30.19 5.35 -9.53
C VAL A 510 29.62 5.58 -10.92
N THR A 511 29.77 4.58 -11.79
CA THR A 511 29.18 4.58 -13.13
C THR A 511 28.26 3.38 -13.31
N GLY A 512 26.95 3.65 -13.33
CA GLY A 512 25.90 2.64 -13.56
C GLY A 512 25.64 1.78 -12.32
N GLY A 513 24.36 1.45 -12.08
CA GLY A 513 23.92 0.54 -11.01
C GLY A 513 23.95 1.12 -9.59
N THR A 514 23.78 0.24 -8.59
CA THR A 514 23.64 0.58 -7.16
C THR A 514 24.80 -0.03 -6.37
N VAL A 515 25.52 0.79 -5.60
CA VAL A 515 26.60 0.34 -4.70
C VAL A 515 26.43 0.94 -3.30
N THR A 516 27.23 0.48 -2.34
CA THR A 516 27.36 1.04 -0.99
C THR A 516 28.73 1.68 -0.82
N LEU A 517 28.77 2.93 -0.37
CA LEU A 517 30.00 3.69 -0.18
C LEU A 517 30.03 4.15 1.27
N GLU A 518 31.09 3.83 1.99
CA GLU A 518 31.32 4.26 3.38
C GLU A 518 32.55 5.16 3.39
N GLY A 519 32.38 6.47 3.51
CA GLY A 519 33.46 7.47 3.33
C GLY A 519 34.38 7.51 4.54
N GLY A 520 33.82 7.76 5.72
CA GLY A 520 34.52 7.62 6.97
C GLY A 520 34.39 8.87 7.83
N ALA A 521 35.50 9.59 8.01
CA ALA A 521 35.54 10.82 8.80
C ALA A 521 36.31 11.94 8.09
N GLY A 522 36.41 11.89 6.76
CA GLY A 522 36.94 12.97 5.95
C GLY A 522 35.81 13.85 5.42
N ASP A 523 36.16 14.91 4.67
CA ASP A 523 35.18 15.57 3.80
C ASP A 523 35.15 14.80 2.46
N ASP A 524 34.19 13.90 2.32
CA ASP A 524 34.15 12.90 1.26
C ASP A 524 33.27 13.34 0.09
N VAL A 525 33.66 12.93 -1.12
CA VAL A 525 32.94 13.26 -2.37
C VAL A 525 32.44 12.01 -3.05
N TYR A 526 31.11 11.91 -3.17
CA TYR A 526 30.39 10.81 -3.80
C TYR A 526 29.86 11.23 -5.17
N ILE A 527 30.56 10.84 -6.23
CA ILE A 527 30.14 11.11 -7.61
C ILE A 527 29.29 9.93 -8.09
N ILE A 528 27.98 10.06 -7.96
CA ILE A 528 27.01 9.00 -8.30
C ILE A 528 26.35 9.35 -9.63
N ASN A 529 26.87 8.82 -10.73
CA ASN A 529 26.36 9.07 -12.07
C ASN A 529 25.67 7.83 -12.67
N GLY A 530 24.55 8.04 -13.35
CA GLY A 530 23.84 6.97 -14.07
C GLY A 530 22.33 6.99 -13.86
N THR A 531 21.75 5.79 -13.71
CA THR A 531 20.29 5.56 -13.71
C THR A 531 19.72 5.13 -12.35
N SER A 532 20.53 5.15 -11.29
CA SER A 532 20.16 4.61 -9.98
C SER A 532 20.93 5.30 -8.85
N VAL A 533 20.33 5.28 -7.66
CA VAL A 533 20.94 5.81 -6.43
C VAL A 533 21.90 4.79 -5.80
N SER A 534 23.01 5.26 -5.24
CA SER A 534 23.89 4.45 -4.40
C SER A 534 23.66 4.79 -2.92
N THR A 535 23.91 3.84 -2.04
CA THR A 535 23.81 4.04 -0.59
C THR A 535 25.11 4.67 -0.10
N VAL A 536 25.01 5.79 0.61
CA VAL A 536 26.14 6.46 1.26
C VAL A 536 26.03 6.25 2.77
N ILE A 537 27.13 5.90 3.42
CA ILE A 537 27.20 5.69 4.87
C ILE A 537 28.27 6.62 5.43
N GLU A 538 27.87 7.55 6.30
CA GLU A 538 28.78 8.49 6.94
C GLU A 538 28.71 8.46 8.46
N GLN A 539 29.85 8.79 9.09
CA GLN A 539 29.92 8.93 10.55
C GLN A 539 29.34 10.28 11.00
N ALA A 540 28.69 10.29 12.16
CA ALA A 540 28.19 11.53 12.74
C ALA A 540 29.35 12.48 13.08
N GLY A 541 29.37 13.66 12.44
CA GLY A 541 30.47 14.62 12.56
C GLY A 541 31.74 14.20 11.80
N GLY A 542 31.60 13.34 10.79
CA GLY A 542 32.67 12.84 9.94
C GLY A 542 33.31 13.92 9.06
N GLY A 543 32.55 14.88 8.55
CA GLY A 543 33.11 15.92 7.70
C GLY A 543 32.01 16.83 7.17
N ASN A 544 32.29 17.47 6.04
CA ASN A 544 31.29 18.13 5.20
C ASN A 544 31.22 17.40 3.85
N ASP A 545 30.29 16.46 3.77
CA ASP A 545 30.26 15.45 2.72
C ASP A 545 29.35 15.87 1.56
N GLU A 546 29.74 15.50 0.33
CA GLU A 546 29.04 15.93 -0.88
C GLU A 546 28.68 14.77 -1.81
N VAL A 547 27.38 14.63 -2.09
CA VAL A 547 26.89 13.84 -3.21
C VAL A 547 26.78 14.71 -4.45
N ARG A 548 27.51 14.35 -5.51
CA ARG A 548 27.39 14.92 -6.86
C ARG A 548 26.73 13.91 -7.76
N THR A 549 25.63 14.27 -8.42
CA THR A 549 24.89 13.33 -9.26
C THR A 549 24.37 13.96 -10.54
N ASN A 550 24.20 13.17 -11.59
CA ASN A 550 23.40 13.52 -12.76
C ASN A 550 22.08 12.74 -12.84
N TYR A 551 21.77 11.97 -11.80
CA TYR A 551 20.52 11.23 -11.69
C TYR A 551 19.38 12.17 -11.28
N ALA A 552 18.23 12.02 -11.92
CA ALA A 552 17.13 12.97 -11.78
C ALA A 552 16.46 12.97 -10.41
N VAL A 553 16.70 11.98 -9.55
CA VAL A 553 16.06 11.85 -8.23
C VAL A 553 17.08 11.36 -7.19
N GLN A 554 17.47 12.18 -6.22
CA GLN A 554 18.50 11.79 -5.23
C GLN A 554 18.10 12.17 -3.81
N TYR A 555 18.33 11.23 -2.89
CA TYR A 555 18.13 11.40 -1.45
C TYR A 555 19.50 11.44 -0.76
N LEU A 556 19.73 12.42 0.11
CA LEU A 556 20.88 12.42 0.99
C LEU A 556 20.71 11.37 2.07
N SER A 557 21.79 10.62 2.31
CA SER A 557 21.86 9.74 3.48
C SER A 557 22.08 10.59 4.74
N ALA A 558 21.85 10.03 5.92
CA ALA A 558 22.10 10.75 7.17
C ALA A 558 23.58 11.15 7.28
N ASN A 559 23.85 12.30 7.91
CA ASN A 559 25.20 12.89 8.06
C ASN A 559 25.89 13.29 6.75
N VAL A 560 25.13 13.53 5.67
CA VAL A 560 25.66 14.12 4.44
C VAL A 560 25.09 15.53 4.29
N GLU A 561 25.93 16.53 4.07
CA GLU A 561 25.53 17.93 4.13
C GLU A 561 25.20 18.54 2.76
N ARG A 562 25.75 18.00 1.66
CA ARG A 562 25.64 18.64 0.34
C ARG A 562 25.12 17.71 -0.74
N LEU A 563 24.13 18.20 -1.50
CA LEU A 563 23.63 17.56 -2.71
C LEU A 563 23.78 18.52 -3.90
N THR A 564 24.63 18.15 -4.86
CA THR A 564 24.88 18.94 -6.07
C THR A 564 24.45 18.16 -7.30
N TYR A 565 23.43 18.65 -8.01
CA TYR A 565 23.06 18.13 -9.31
C TYR A 565 23.97 18.69 -10.40
N THR A 566 24.49 17.80 -11.24
CA THR A 566 25.43 18.09 -12.33
C THR A 566 24.85 17.81 -13.72
N GLY A 567 23.58 17.36 -13.76
CA GLY A 567 22.84 17.12 -14.99
C GLY A 567 22.23 18.40 -15.58
N THR A 568 21.52 18.25 -16.71
CA THR A 568 20.89 19.38 -17.43
C THR A 568 19.37 19.27 -17.54
N GLY A 569 18.75 18.19 -17.02
CA GLY A 569 17.30 18.02 -16.98
C GLY A 569 16.72 18.37 -15.60
N ASN A 570 15.42 18.21 -15.42
CA ASN A 570 14.76 18.40 -14.12
C ASN A 570 15.33 17.45 -13.06
N PHE A 571 15.50 17.96 -11.85
CA PHE A 571 16.04 17.26 -10.70
C PHE A 571 15.05 17.27 -9.53
N SER A 572 15.00 16.17 -8.77
CA SER A 572 14.32 16.09 -7.48
C SER A 572 15.32 15.72 -6.41
N GLY A 573 15.71 16.71 -5.60
CA GLY A 573 16.70 16.57 -4.54
C GLY A 573 16.05 16.54 -3.16
N TYR A 574 16.38 15.53 -2.36
CA TYR A 574 15.86 15.35 -1.02
C TYR A 574 17.02 15.37 -0.02
N GLY A 575 16.95 16.24 0.98
CA GLY A 575 17.88 16.34 2.08
C GLY A 575 17.60 15.32 3.19
N ASN A 576 18.14 15.57 4.37
CA ASN A 576 18.03 14.76 5.58
C ASN A 576 17.60 15.64 6.78
N ALA A 577 17.97 15.29 8.01
CA ALA A 577 17.56 16.02 9.21
C ALA A 577 18.61 17.06 9.70
N SER A 578 19.63 17.33 8.88
CA SER A 578 20.74 18.25 9.17
C SER A 578 20.66 19.46 8.25
N ASP A 579 21.38 20.53 8.58
CA ASP A 579 21.48 21.72 7.71
C ASP A 579 22.12 21.36 6.36
N ASN A 580 21.31 21.27 5.30
CA ASN A 580 21.75 20.81 3.98
C ASN A 580 21.92 21.94 2.97
N ILE A 581 22.79 21.72 1.99
CA ILE A 581 22.90 22.58 0.79
C ILE A 581 22.47 21.76 -0.43
N LEU A 582 21.33 22.11 -1.00
CA LEU A 582 20.75 21.46 -2.17
C LEU A 582 20.89 22.39 -3.39
N THR A 583 21.65 21.95 -4.39
CA THR A 583 21.94 22.72 -5.61
C THR A 583 21.40 22.02 -6.84
N GLY A 584 20.49 22.68 -7.55
CA GLY A 584 19.92 22.29 -8.84
C GLY A 584 20.78 22.69 -10.03
N GLY A 585 20.18 22.56 -11.22
CA GLY A 585 20.82 22.78 -12.51
C GLY A 585 20.11 23.83 -13.36
N ILE A 586 19.80 23.46 -14.60
CA ILE A 586 19.09 24.31 -15.58
C ILE A 586 17.64 23.85 -15.84
N GLY A 587 17.21 22.81 -15.13
CA GLY A 587 15.89 22.20 -15.26
C GLY A 587 14.86 22.89 -14.37
N ASN A 588 13.62 22.38 -14.37
CA ASN A 588 12.67 22.75 -13.33
C ASN A 588 12.83 21.76 -12.18
N ASP A 589 13.50 22.19 -11.13
CA ASP A 589 13.96 21.34 -10.05
C ASP A 589 13.00 21.39 -8.86
N ILE A 590 12.93 20.31 -8.09
CA ILE A 590 12.10 20.17 -6.89
C ILE A 590 12.99 19.79 -5.73
N PHE A 591 12.91 20.52 -4.62
CA PHE A 591 13.68 20.25 -3.41
C PHE A 591 12.78 19.98 -2.22
N GLN A 592 13.17 19.00 -1.41
CA GLN A 592 12.69 18.83 -0.03
C GLN A 592 13.92 18.81 0.87
N GLY A 593 14.05 19.75 1.79
CA GLY A 593 15.22 19.83 2.68
C GLY A 593 15.20 18.76 3.76
N GLY A 594 14.01 18.37 4.22
CA GLY A 594 13.84 17.62 5.45
C GLY A 594 13.79 18.59 6.63
N GLY A 595 14.53 18.31 7.70
CA GLY A 595 14.66 19.23 8.83
C GLY A 595 16.07 19.79 8.90
N GLY A 596 16.24 20.97 9.49
CA GLY A 596 17.52 21.68 9.50
C GLY A 596 17.31 23.11 9.04
N ALA A 597 18.40 23.88 8.97
CA ALA A 597 18.43 25.18 8.30
C ALA A 597 19.01 25.00 6.90
N ASP A 598 18.15 24.77 5.92
CA ASP A 598 18.56 24.33 4.59
C ASP A 598 18.83 25.49 3.62
N GLN A 599 19.72 25.26 2.65
CA GLN A 599 20.00 26.19 1.56
C GLN A 599 19.56 25.58 0.23
N PHE A 600 18.53 26.17 -0.38
CA PHE A 600 18.03 25.78 -1.70
C PHE A 600 18.57 26.74 -2.77
N ILE A 601 19.24 26.17 -3.76
CA ILE A 601 19.80 26.88 -4.91
C ILE A 601 19.23 26.23 -6.17
N GLY A 602 18.16 26.80 -6.75
CA GLY A 602 17.48 26.19 -7.91
C GLY A 602 18.30 26.26 -9.20
N GLY A 603 18.80 27.46 -9.52
CA GLY A 603 19.58 27.70 -10.71
C GLY A 603 18.73 28.36 -11.79
N ALA A 604 18.76 27.83 -13.02
CA ALA A 604 17.90 28.35 -14.08
C ALA A 604 16.71 27.40 -14.25
N GLY A 605 15.49 27.92 -14.33
CA GLY A 605 14.33 27.05 -14.43
C GLY A 605 13.10 27.69 -13.81
N ARG A 606 12.10 26.87 -13.52
CA ARG A 606 11.04 27.18 -12.56
C ARG A 606 11.14 26.17 -11.44
N ASP A 607 11.85 26.55 -10.40
CA ASP A 607 12.29 25.67 -9.32
C ASP A 607 11.35 25.74 -8.12
N THR A 608 11.16 24.61 -7.46
CA THR A 608 10.19 24.42 -6.38
C THR A 608 10.85 23.95 -5.11
N VAL A 609 10.58 24.62 -3.99
CA VAL A 609 10.78 24.04 -2.66
C VAL A 609 9.43 23.52 -2.17
N ASP A 610 9.40 22.24 -1.82
CA ASP A 610 8.19 21.50 -1.43
C ASP A 610 8.30 21.04 0.02
N TYR A 611 7.40 21.55 0.89
CA TYR A 611 7.35 21.25 2.32
C TYR A 611 6.32 20.17 2.69
N SER A 612 5.88 19.36 1.72
CA SER A 612 4.89 18.29 1.96
C SER A 612 5.35 17.17 2.89
N ASP A 613 6.66 17.10 3.18
CA ASP A 613 7.26 16.22 4.17
C ASP A 613 7.13 16.75 5.62
N SER A 614 6.68 17.99 5.81
CA SER A 614 6.41 18.54 7.14
C SER A 614 5.26 17.83 7.85
N THR A 615 5.42 17.60 9.14
CA THR A 615 4.40 17.01 10.01
C THR A 615 3.49 18.03 10.69
N VAL A 616 3.72 19.33 10.43
CA VAL A 616 2.96 20.49 10.93
C VAL A 616 2.91 21.58 9.86
N GLY A 617 2.01 22.56 10.01
CA GLY A 617 1.99 23.74 9.14
C GLY A 617 3.28 24.55 9.25
N VAL A 618 3.74 25.09 8.14
CA VAL A 618 4.93 25.96 8.05
C VAL A 618 4.51 27.42 7.94
N THR A 619 5.31 28.31 8.54
CA THR A 619 5.21 29.75 8.32
C THR A 619 6.47 30.21 7.62
N LEU A 620 6.34 30.77 6.43
CA LEU A 620 7.45 31.33 5.66
C LEU A 620 7.32 32.84 5.62
N ASN A 621 8.26 33.53 6.27
CA ASN A 621 8.25 34.98 6.31
C ASN A 621 9.36 35.55 5.43
N PHE A 622 9.02 35.81 4.16
CA PHE A 622 9.98 36.29 3.17
C PHE A 622 10.49 37.70 3.48
N LYS A 623 9.72 38.52 4.21
CA LYS A 623 10.14 39.86 4.66
C LYS A 623 11.25 39.84 5.70
N THR A 624 11.19 38.93 6.66
CA THR A 624 12.12 38.89 7.81
C THR A 624 13.15 37.76 7.73
N GLY A 625 12.88 36.74 6.91
CA GLY A 625 13.64 35.48 6.86
C GLY A 625 13.40 34.56 8.06
N VAL A 626 12.43 34.85 8.93
CA VAL A 626 12.12 34.05 10.11
C VAL A 626 11.00 33.07 9.80
N ASN A 627 11.39 31.84 9.47
CA ASN A 627 10.47 30.76 9.16
C ASN A 627 10.20 29.85 10.38
N SER A 628 9.23 28.95 10.27
CA SER A 628 8.85 28.00 11.33
C SER A 628 8.67 26.56 10.80
N GLY A 629 8.52 25.60 11.70
CA GLY A 629 8.38 24.19 11.34
C GLY A 629 9.70 23.63 10.82
N ILE A 630 9.63 22.78 9.79
CA ILE A 630 10.82 22.27 9.14
C ILE A 630 11.53 23.32 8.27
N ALA A 631 10.85 24.43 7.94
CA ALA A 631 11.43 25.52 7.16
C ALA A 631 12.36 26.45 7.98
N ALA A 632 12.55 26.17 9.28
CA ALA A 632 13.16 27.07 10.23
C ALA A 632 14.67 27.26 9.97
N GLY A 633 15.03 28.42 9.43
CA GLY A 633 16.42 28.75 9.08
C GLY A 633 16.71 28.61 7.59
N ASP A 634 15.74 28.12 6.81
CA ASP A 634 15.90 27.90 5.38
C ASP A 634 16.13 29.18 4.59
N THR A 635 16.90 29.04 3.51
CA THR A 635 17.20 30.12 2.56
C THR A 635 16.95 29.71 1.13
N TYR A 636 16.49 30.67 0.31
CA TYR A 636 16.01 30.43 -1.04
C TYR A 636 16.78 31.33 -2.02
N THR A 637 17.51 30.71 -2.94
CA THR A 637 18.20 31.38 -4.05
C THR A 637 17.72 30.78 -5.36
N ASP A 638 17.27 31.63 -6.29
CA ASP A 638 16.73 31.22 -7.59
C ASP A 638 15.62 30.15 -7.45
N ILE A 639 14.60 30.46 -6.62
CA ILE A 639 13.41 29.63 -6.40
C ILE A 639 12.17 30.44 -6.77
N GLU A 640 11.32 29.90 -7.65
CA GLU A 640 10.10 30.57 -8.11
C GLU A 640 8.83 30.02 -7.46
N VAL A 641 8.87 28.81 -6.89
CA VAL A 641 7.69 28.12 -6.36
C VAL A 641 7.95 27.68 -4.92
N ILE A 642 7.01 28.03 -4.05
CA ILE A 642 7.01 27.60 -2.67
C ILE A 642 5.72 26.80 -2.46
N LYS A 643 5.87 25.53 -2.15
CA LYS A 643 4.75 24.64 -1.87
C LYS A 643 4.72 24.27 -0.40
N GLY A 644 3.57 24.52 0.20
CA GLY A 644 3.24 24.23 1.59
C GLY A 644 3.20 22.74 1.93
N SER A 645 2.87 22.49 3.17
CA SER A 645 2.75 21.18 3.78
C SER A 645 1.38 20.53 3.51
N GLY A 646 1.11 19.41 4.20
CA GLY A 646 -0.24 18.84 4.27
C GLY A 646 -1.15 19.49 5.32
N PHE A 647 -0.74 20.62 5.90
CA PHE A 647 -1.40 21.32 7.00
C PHE A 647 -1.54 22.80 6.66
N ASN A 648 -2.21 23.56 7.52
CA ASN A 648 -2.46 24.98 7.29
C ASN A 648 -1.17 25.79 7.42
N ASP A 649 -0.74 26.38 6.32
CA ASP A 649 0.49 27.14 6.18
C ASP A 649 0.25 28.65 6.13
N ILE A 650 1.32 29.42 6.35
CA ILE A 650 1.29 30.89 6.28
C ILE A 650 2.47 31.38 5.44
N PHE A 651 2.20 32.07 4.34
CA PHE A 651 3.18 32.75 3.52
C PHE A 651 3.07 34.26 3.71
N ILE A 652 4.10 34.89 4.28
CA ILE A 652 4.17 36.36 4.39
C ILE A 652 5.05 36.85 3.24
N ALA A 653 4.40 37.40 2.22
CA ALA A 653 5.02 37.73 0.95
C ALA A 653 5.96 38.95 1.07
N ASP A 654 6.94 39.02 0.16
CA ASP A 654 7.81 40.18 -0.02
C ASP A 654 7.84 40.63 -1.48
N SER A 655 8.83 41.44 -1.88
CA SER A 655 8.90 41.98 -3.24
C SER A 655 9.41 40.97 -4.29
N ARG A 656 9.77 39.74 -3.90
CA ARG A 656 10.14 38.67 -4.83
C ARG A 656 8.87 38.04 -5.39
N VAL A 657 8.97 37.55 -6.61
CA VAL A 657 7.85 36.92 -7.30
C VAL A 657 7.83 35.43 -6.98
N PHE A 658 6.74 34.97 -6.36
CA PHE A 658 6.56 33.56 -6.03
C PHE A 658 5.24 33.00 -6.58
N ALA A 659 5.26 31.72 -6.94
CA ALA A 659 4.08 30.91 -7.00
C ALA A 659 3.88 30.22 -5.64
N PHE A 660 2.94 30.72 -4.86
CA PHE A 660 2.55 30.11 -3.59
C PHE A 660 1.52 29.01 -3.84
N ASP A 661 1.85 27.80 -3.42
CA ASP A 661 0.97 26.64 -3.42
C ASP A 661 0.74 26.22 -1.96
N GLY A 662 -0.49 26.30 -1.44
CA GLY A 662 -0.80 25.91 -0.05
C GLY A 662 -0.68 24.41 0.21
N GLY A 663 -0.57 23.58 -0.84
CA GLY A 663 -0.47 22.14 -0.67
C GLY A 663 -1.80 21.49 -0.35
N ALA A 664 -1.86 20.70 0.72
CA ALA A 664 -3.07 19.95 1.09
C ALA A 664 -3.77 20.48 2.35
N GLY A 665 -3.33 21.65 2.84
CA GLY A 665 -3.97 22.38 3.91
C GLY A 665 -5.42 22.74 3.59
N THR A 666 -6.15 23.18 4.61
CA THR A 666 -7.57 23.57 4.47
C THR A 666 -7.82 25.01 4.90
N ALA A 667 -6.77 25.72 5.30
CA ALA A 667 -6.81 27.10 5.76
C ALA A 667 -5.44 27.76 5.52
N ASP A 668 -4.90 27.59 4.32
CA ASP A 668 -3.62 28.16 3.93
C ASP A 668 -3.73 29.67 3.71
N VAL A 669 -2.77 30.42 4.24
CA VAL A 669 -2.81 31.89 4.31
C VAL A 669 -1.70 32.50 3.47
N VAL A 670 -2.02 33.47 2.62
CA VAL A 670 -1.04 34.42 2.09
C VAL A 670 -1.31 35.80 2.68
N ASP A 671 -0.29 36.38 3.30
CA ASP A 671 -0.35 37.63 4.02
C ASP A 671 0.44 38.73 3.29
N TYR A 672 -0.30 39.71 2.77
CA TYR A 672 0.22 40.91 2.11
C TYR A 672 0.11 42.17 3.00
N SER A 673 -0.28 42.04 4.28
CA SER A 673 -0.58 43.18 5.18
C SER A 673 0.55 44.18 5.40
N THR A 674 1.79 43.78 5.09
CA THR A 674 2.97 44.64 5.21
C THR A 674 3.39 45.29 3.88
N SER A 675 2.65 45.06 2.80
CA SER A 675 2.87 45.68 1.50
C SER A 675 2.72 47.19 1.58
N ALA A 676 3.59 47.89 0.87
CA ALA A 676 3.62 49.36 0.84
C ALA A 676 2.62 49.98 -0.15
N GLU A 677 1.95 49.15 -0.97
CA GLU A 677 0.95 49.53 -1.97
C GLU A 677 -0.20 48.54 -1.95
N ALA A 678 -1.37 48.96 -2.43
CA ALA A 678 -2.53 48.10 -2.62
C ALA A 678 -2.24 46.91 -3.55
N ILE A 679 -2.97 45.83 -3.35
CA ILE A 679 -2.88 44.59 -4.11
C ILE A 679 -4.16 44.33 -4.92
N ASN A 680 -3.97 43.56 -5.98
CA ASN A 680 -5.05 42.92 -6.71
C ASN A 680 -4.70 41.45 -6.92
N VAL A 681 -5.52 40.57 -6.35
CA VAL A 681 -5.26 39.12 -6.32
C VAL A 681 -6.47 38.33 -6.79
N ASP A 682 -6.19 37.21 -7.45
CA ASP A 682 -7.18 36.29 -8.00
C ASP A 682 -7.07 34.95 -7.27
N LEU A 683 -8.17 34.51 -6.65
CA LEU A 683 -8.28 33.24 -5.97
C LEU A 683 -9.20 32.31 -6.77
N VAL A 684 -8.66 31.13 -7.10
CA VAL A 684 -9.37 30.08 -7.82
C VAL A 684 -9.28 28.81 -6.98
N ALA A 685 -10.39 28.37 -6.37
CA ALA A 685 -10.33 27.26 -5.39
C ALA A 685 -9.85 25.90 -5.94
N ASN A 686 -9.78 25.73 -7.25
CA ASN A 686 -9.22 24.51 -7.87
C ASN A 686 -8.33 24.89 -9.07
N GLY A 687 -7.45 25.87 -8.88
CA GLY A 687 -6.50 26.27 -9.91
C GLY A 687 -5.53 27.34 -9.45
N THR A 688 -4.66 27.75 -10.36
CA THR A 688 -3.76 28.88 -10.15
C THR A 688 -4.47 30.15 -10.59
N GLY A 689 -4.61 31.09 -9.66
CA GLY A 689 -5.11 32.44 -9.94
C GLY A 689 -4.22 33.17 -10.95
N ARG A 690 -4.74 34.24 -11.55
CA ARG A 690 -3.91 35.15 -12.33
C ARG A 690 -2.82 35.76 -11.45
N ALA A 691 -1.72 36.13 -12.10
CA ALA A 691 -0.63 36.84 -11.43
C ALA A 691 -1.16 38.12 -10.77
N GLY A 692 -0.86 38.29 -9.49
CA GLY A 692 -1.23 39.45 -8.71
C GLY A 692 -0.62 40.73 -9.26
N ILE A 693 -1.24 41.87 -8.94
CA ILE A 693 -0.84 43.19 -9.42
C ILE A 693 -0.72 44.13 -8.22
N GLY A 694 0.34 44.92 -8.18
CA GLY A 694 0.56 45.93 -7.14
C GLY A 694 1.27 45.40 -5.89
N GLY A 695 2.09 46.25 -5.28
CA GLY A 695 2.78 45.93 -4.03
C GLY A 695 3.60 44.64 -4.05
N ASP A 696 3.55 43.92 -2.93
CA ASP A 696 4.22 42.61 -2.79
C ASP A 696 3.50 41.48 -3.57
N ALA A 697 2.25 41.66 -4.00
CA ALA A 697 1.54 40.67 -4.82
C ALA A 697 1.97 40.69 -6.30
N GLN A 698 2.84 41.62 -6.71
CA GLN A 698 3.16 41.85 -8.12
C GLN A 698 3.84 40.63 -8.77
N GLY A 699 3.10 39.91 -9.60
CA GLY A 699 3.58 38.71 -10.30
C GLY A 699 3.31 37.41 -9.55
N ASP A 700 2.89 37.47 -8.28
CA ASP A 700 2.63 36.28 -7.48
C ASP A 700 1.45 35.50 -8.02
N THR A 701 1.52 34.18 -7.94
CA THR A 701 0.38 33.31 -8.30
C THR A 701 -0.01 32.44 -7.12
N LEU A 702 -1.31 32.34 -6.86
CA LEU A 702 -1.86 31.63 -5.70
C LEU A 702 -2.55 30.36 -6.17
N THR A 703 -2.18 29.21 -5.61
CA THR A 703 -2.80 27.91 -5.85
C THR A 703 -3.10 27.25 -4.51
N GLY A 704 -4.30 26.72 -4.31
CA GLY A 704 -4.67 26.07 -3.04
C GLY A 704 -4.51 26.98 -1.82
N ILE A 705 -4.92 28.24 -1.93
CA ILE A 705 -4.89 29.22 -0.84
C ILE A 705 -6.33 29.51 -0.41
N GLU A 706 -6.67 29.25 0.85
CA GLU A 706 -8.02 29.48 1.39
C GLU A 706 -8.18 30.85 2.04
N LYS A 707 -7.10 31.53 2.41
CA LYS A 707 -7.15 32.85 3.04
C LYS A 707 -6.13 33.81 2.44
N VAL A 708 -6.56 35.02 2.14
CA VAL A 708 -5.65 36.13 1.83
C VAL A 708 -5.90 37.29 2.79
N ILE A 709 -4.81 37.85 3.29
CA ILE A 709 -4.79 39.09 4.06
C ILE A 709 -4.24 40.19 3.17
N GLY A 710 -5.08 41.18 2.89
CA GLY A 710 -4.79 42.42 2.19
C GLY A 710 -3.99 43.40 3.03
N THR A 711 -3.88 44.60 2.49
CA THR A 711 -3.02 45.69 2.93
C THR A 711 -3.77 46.66 3.83
N ALA A 712 -3.25 47.87 4.00
CA ALA A 712 -3.99 48.97 4.63
C ALA A 712 -4.48 49.99 3.58
N PHE A 713 -4.45 49.61 2.30
CA PHE A 713 -4.85 50.42 1.15
C PHE A 713 -5.97 49.72 0.40
N ASN A 714 -6.60 50.43 -0.54
CA ASN A 714 -7.75 49.96 -1.30
C ASN A 714 -7.39 48.79 -2.22
N ASP A 715 -7.68 47.58 -1.76
CA ASP A 715 -7.38 46.33 -2.41
C ASP A 715 -8.52 45.86 -3.30
N THR A 716 -8.21 44.92 -4.19
CA THR A 716 -9.24 44.26 -5.02
C THR A 716 -9.02 42.76 -5.02
N PHE A 717 -10.06 42.03 -4.63
CA PHE A 717 -10.03 40.58 -4.59
C PHE A 717 -10.99 40.01 -5.62
N TYR A 718 -10.50 39.05 -6.41
CA TYR A 718 -11.32 38.28 -7.34
C TYR A 718 -11.43 36.84 -6.87
N VAL A 719 -12.65 36.31 -6.80
CA VAL A 719 -12.89 34.90 -6.46
C VAL A 719 -13.68 34.22 -7.58
N ALA A 720 -13.05 33.22 -8.19
CA ALA A 720 -13.65 32.38 -9.22
C ALA A 720 -13.83 30.93 -8.71
N GLY A 721 -14.75 30.74 -7.76
CA GLY A 721 -15.17 29.42 -7.25
C GLY A 721 -14.54 29.01 -5.92
N GLY A 722 -15.26 28.17 -5.16
CA GLY A 722 -14.92 27.69 -3.80
C GLY A 722 -15.10 28.71 -2.68
N ALA A 723 -14.96 28.26 -1.43
CA ALA A 723 -15.08 29.10 -0.24
C ALA A 723 -13.69 29.55 0.19
N VAL A 724 -13.46 30.87 0.22
CA VAL A 724 -12.21 31.50 0.67
C VAL A 724 -12.51 32.57 1.71
N THR A 725 -11.50 32.93 2.50
CA THR A 725 -11.54 34.05 3.46
C THR A 725 -10.71 35.21 2.92
N LEU A 726 -11.29 36.40 2.88
CA LEU A 726 -10.64 37.61 2.42
C LEU A 726 -10.66 38.64 3.55
N GLU A 727 -9.48 39.10 3.96
CA GLU A 727 -9.33 40.21 4.90
C GLU A 727 -8.79 41.41 4.12
N GLY A 728 -9.59 42.46 3.88
CA GLY A 728 -9.15 43.63 3.11
C GLY A 728 -8.21 44.52 3.87
N GLY A 729 -8.63 44.91 5.07
CA GLY A 729 -7.78 45.58 6.03
C GLY A 729 -8.34 46.90 6.48
N ALA A 730 -7.77 48.01 6.00
CA ALA A 730 -8.20 49.35 6.39
C ALA A 730 -8.30 50.31 5.19
N GLY A 731 -8.41 49.76 3.98
CA GLY A 731 -8.68 50.52 2.76
C GLY A 731 -10.17 50.47 2.41
N ASP A 732 -10.56 51.18 1.36
CA ASP A 732 -11.86 50.95 0.73
C ASP A 732 -11.70 49.79 -0.27
N ASP A 733 -12.10 48.59 0.14
CA ASP A 733 -11.76 47.35 -0.54
C ASP A 733 -12.92 46.84 -1.42
N VAL A 734 -12.58 46.16 -2.52
CA VAL A 734 -13.57 45.64 -3.47
C VAL A 734 -13.45 44.11 -3.64
N TYR A 735 -14.55 43.42 -3.34
CA TYR A 735 -14.68 41.97 -3.39
C TYR A 735 -15.53 41.51 -4.57
N TYR A 736 -14.93 40.94 -5.60
CA TYR A 736 -15.66 40.29 -6.69
C TYR A 736 -15.90 38.81 -6.39
N ILE A 737 -17.09 38.49 -5.88
CA ILE A 737 -17.46 37.14 -5.46
C ILE A 737 -18.41 36.50 -6.49
N ASN A 738 -17.85 35.70 -7.41
CA ASN A 738 -18.55 35.11 -8.56
C ASN A 738 -18.47 33.57 -8.63
N GLY A 739 -18.30 32.89 -7.48
CA GLY A 739 -18.02 31.45 -7.37
C GLY A 739 -19.25 30.52 -7.34
N THR A 740 -19.18 29.41 -6.59
CA THR A 740 -20.31 28.49 -6.28
C THR A 740 -20.63 28.40 -4.79
N ASN A 741 -19.75 28.93 -3.93
CA ASN A 741 -19.88 28.97 -2.47
C ASN A 741 -19.68 30.41 -1.99
N VAL A 742 -20.24 30.74 -0.82
CA VAL A 742 -20.08 32.06 -0.19
C VAL A 742 -18.66 32.16 0.37
N SER A 743 -17.89 33.15 -0.09
CA SER A 743 -16.62 33.53 0.55
C SER A 743 -16.88 34.38 1.78
N ASP A 744 -16.07 34.21 2.82
CA ASP A 744 -16.12 35.05 4.02
C ASP A 744 -15.26 36.30 3.79
N VAL A 745 -15.89 37.46 3.84
CA VAL A 745 -15.22 38.77 3.87
C VAL A 745 -15.12 39.20 5.33
N ILE A 746 -13.93 39.59 5.75
CA ILE A 746 -13.63 40.02 7.12
C ILE A 746 -13.02 41.43 7.06
N GLU A 747 -13.79 42.42 7.52
CA GLU A 747 -13.32 43.80 7.60
C GLU A 747 -13.14 44.32 9.02
N LYS A 748 -12.26 45.32 9.14
CA LYS A 748 -12.04 46.03 10.40
C LYS A 748 -13.16 47.02 10.64
N VAL A 749 -13.48 47.22 11.92
CA VAL A 749 -14.32 48.34 12.35
C VAL A 749 -13.65 49.65 11.93
N ASP A 750 -14.40 50.53 11.26
CA ASP A 750 -13.91 51.77 10.65
C ASP A 750 -12.80 51.55 9.59
N GLY A 751 -12.82 50.39 8.91
CA GLY A 751 -11.84 49.96 7.91
C GLY A 751 -11.88 50.77 6.61
N GLY A 752 -13.01 51.33 6.22
CA GLY A 752 -13.16 51.97 4.92
C GLY A 752 -14.63 51.98 4.52
N ILE A 753 -14.90 52.20 3.24
CA ILE A 753 -16.18 51.88 2.63
C ILE A 753 -15.97 50.69 1.70
N ASP A 754 -16.49 49.54 2.10
CA ASP A 754 -16.18 48.27 1.46
C ASP A 754 -17.33 47.79 0.56
N GLU A 755 -16.98 47.25 -0.61
CA GLU A 755 -17.95 46.83 -1.63
C GLU A 755 -17.84 45.33 -1.97
N VAL A 756 -18.93 44.61 -1.79
CA VAL A 756 -19.12 43.26 -2.35
C VAL A 756 -19.87 43.35 -3.67
N ARG A 757 -19.21 42.91 -4.75
CA ARG A 757 -19.80 42.73 -6.08
C ARG A 757 -20.04 41.26 -6.35
N THR A 758 -21.29 40.89 -6.65
CA THR A 758 -21.63 39.47 -6.83
C THR A 758 -22.53 39.19 -8.02
N GLY A 759 -22.28 38.06 -8.69
CA GLY A 759 -23.19 37.45 -9.65
C GLY A 759 -24.14 36.43 -9.05
N PHE A 760 -24.10 36.17 -7.73
CA PHE A 760 -24.97 35.21 -7.06
C PHE A 760 -26.41 35.71 -6.95
N GLY A 761 -27.38 34.83 -7.19
CA GLY A 761 -28.80 35.16 -6.98
C GLY A 761 -29.16 35.42 -5.52
N GLN A 762 -28.26 35.20 -4.56
CA GLN A 762 -28.44 35.57 -3.16
C GLN A 762 -27.09 35.92 -2.52
N GLN A 763 -27.01 37.01 -1.76
CA GLN A 763 -25.80 37.39 -1.02
C GLN A 763 -26.14 38.18 0.25
N SER A 764 -25.36 37.94 1.31
CA SER A 764 -25.44 38.70 2.56
C SER A 764 -24.13 39.44 2.82
N LEU A 765 -24.23 40.71 3.25
CA LEU A 765 -23.07 41.45 3.76
C LEU A 765 -22.66 40.91 5.13
N ARG A 766 -21.35 40.89 5.36
CA ARG A 766 -20.78 40.64 6.69
C ARG A 766 -20.69 41.96 7.45
N ASP A 767 -20.48 41.89 8.76
CA ASP A 767 -20.26 43.07 9.59
C ASP A 767 -19.13 43.94 9.02
N ASN A 768 -19.25 45.27 9.12
CA ASN A 768 -18.27 46.25 8.61
C ASN A 768 -18.14 46.30 7.08
N VAL A 769 -19.15 45.84 6.33
CA VAL A 769 -19.22 46.05 4.86
C VAL A 769 -20.45 46.87 4.52
N GLU A 770 -20.29 47.94 3.75
CA GLU A 770 -21.36 48.92 3.52
C GLU A 770 -22.12 48.72 2.21
N ILE A 771 -21.46 48.20 1.15
CA ILE A 771 -22.03 48.20 -0.20
C ILE A 771 -22.19 46.78 -0.74
N LEU A 772 -23.41 46.44 -1.18
CA LEU A 772 -23.73 45.22 -1.93
C LEU A 772 -24.23 45.56 -3.33
N THR A 773 -23.46 45.16 -4.34
CA THR A 773 -23.79 45.40 -5.75
C THR A 773 -23.99 44.07 -6.49
N TYR A 774 -25.21 43.83 -6.98
CA TYR A 774 -25.48 42.71 -7.88
C TYR A 774 -25.05 43.07 -9.32
N ILE A 775 -24.17 42.24 -9.90
CA ILE A 775 -23.65 42.40 -11.27
C ILE A 775 -24.19 41.32 -12.23
N GLY A 776 -25.13 40.48 -11.77
CA GLY A 776 -25.81 39.49 -12.59
C GLY A 776 -27.03 40.05 -13.34
N THR A 777 -27.74 39.17 -14.05
CA THR A 777 -28.94 39.55 -14.83
C THR A 777 -30.21 38.79 -14.44
N GLY A 778 -30.15 37.95 -13.40
CA GLY A 778 -31.30 37.21 -12.88
C GLY A 778 -31.98 37.96 -11.74
N ALA A 779 -32.93 37.29 -11.07
CA ALA A 779 -33.46 37.75 -9.79
C ALA A 779 -32.39 37.62 -8.70
N PHE A 780 -32.32 38.61 -7.81
CA PHE A 780 -31.35 38.72 -6.74
C PHE A 780 -32.03 38.90 -5.37
N THR A 781 -31.57 38.17 -4.36
CA THR A 781 -31.94 38.39 -2.96
C THR A 781 -30.74 38.93 -2.18
N GLY A 782 -30.76 40.22 -1.85
CA GLY A 782 -29.70 40.90 -1.12
C GLY A 782 -30.03 41.06 0.36
N TYR A 783 -29.09 40.71 1.24
CA TYR A 783 -29.19 40.98 2.67
C TYR A 783 -28.07 41.94 3.10
N GLY A 784 -28.42 43.04 3.76
CA GLY A 784 -27.50 43.93 4.44
C GLY A 784 -27.09 43.43 5.82
N ASN A 785 -26.60 44.33 6.65
CA ASN A 785 -26.16 44.12 8.02
C ASN A 785 -26.77 45.21 8.94
N ALA A 786 -26.08 45.61 10.01
CA ALA A 786 -26.59 46.62 10.96
C ALA A 786 -26.09 48.06 10.66
N LEU A 787 -25.41 48.26 9.52
CA LEU A 787 -24.87 49.54 9.07
C LEU A 787 -25.82 50.19 8.07
N ASP A 788 -25.57 51.47 7.75
CA ASP A 788 -26.25 52.16 6.65
C ASP A 788 -25.78 51.57 5.31
N ASN A 789 -26.51 50.58 4.78
CA ASN A 789 -26.09 49.84 3.60
C ASN A 789 -26.57 50.46 2.29
N ILE A 790 -25.79 50.28 1.22
CA ILE A 790 -26.25 50.51 -0.15
C ILE A 790 -26.40 49.15 -0.84
N ILE A 791 -27.64 48.77 -1.14
CA ILE A 791 -27.96 47.50 -1.81
C ILE A 791 -28.50 47.80 -3.21
N THR A 792 -27.78 47.34 -4.24
CA THR A 792 -28.12 47.57 -5.65
C THR A 792 -28.43 46.25 -6.36
N GLY A 793 -29.66 46.14 -6.87
CA GLY A 793 -30.13 45.07 -7.74
C GLY A 793 -29.77 45.26 -9.22
N GLY A 794 -30.33 44.40 -10.06
CA GLY A 794 -30.05 44.31 -11.48
C GLY A 794 -31.27 44.55 -12.36
N VAL A 795 -31.49 43.64 -13.31
CA VAL A 795 -32.60 43.68 -14.28
C VAL A 795 -33.67 42.60 -13.99
N GLY A 796 -33.51 41.86 -12.89
CA GLY A 796 -34.43 40.82 -12.44
C GLY A 796 -35.48 41.38 -11.49
N ASN A 797 -36.33 40.50 -10.95
CA ASN A 797 -37.22 40.87 -9.85
C ASN A 797 -36.46 40.61 -8.55
N ASP A 798 -35.99 41.66 -7.92
CA ASP A 798 -35.05 41.57 -6.81
C ASP A 798 -35.77 41.73 -5.47
N THR A 799 -35.18 41.16 -4.41
CA THR A 799 -35.70 41.23 -3.05
C THR A 799 -34.59 41.65 -2.10
N PHE A 800 -34.82 42.69 -1.30
CA PHE A 800 -33.81 43.24 -0.40
C PHE A 800 -34.26 43.22 1.05
N TYR A 801 -33.33 42.90 1.95
CA TYR A 801 -33.49 43.01 3.40
C TYR A 801 -32.28 43.81 3.91
N GLY A 802 -32.49 45.04 4.35
CA GLY A 802 -31.39 45.92 4.77
C GLY A 802 -30.78 45.52 6.11
N GLY A 803 -31.60 45.01 7.01
CA GLY A 803 -31.26 44.91 8.42
C GLY A 803 -31.61 46.20 9.13
N ALA A 804 -30.77 46.62 10.09
CA ALA A 804 -30.94 47.89 10.79
C ALA A 804 -29.97 48.91 10.20
N GLY A 805 -30.37 50.18 10.16
CA GLY A 805 -29.55 51.22 9.56
C GLY A 805 -30.44 52.17 8.77
N ALA A 806 -29.85 53.23 8.22
CA ALA A 806 -30.51 54.05 7.20
C ALA A 806 -30.13 53.52 5.82
N ASP A 807 -30.86 52.52 5.35
CA ASP A 807 -30.47 51.76 4.16
C ASP A 807 -30.91 52.43 2.86
N ARG A 808 -30.16 52.18 1.80
CA ARG A 808 -30.49 52.64 0.45
C ARG A 808 -30.65 51.45 -0.50
N PHE A 809 -31.89 51.23 -0.91
CA PHE A 809 -32.27 50.18 -1.86
C PHE A 809 -32.43 50.75 -3.26
N ILE A 810 -31.78 50.10 -4.23
CA ILE A 810 -31.84 50.45 -5.66
C ILE A 810 -32.23 49.18 -6.42
N GLY A 811 -33.51 49.01 -6.77
CA GLY A 811 -34.01 47.80 -7.42
C GLY A 811 -33.48 47.62 -8.84
N GLY A 812 -33.63 48.65 -9.65
CA GLY A 812 -33.19 48.65 -11.04
C GLY A 812 -34.37 48.51 -11.99
N ALA A 813 -34.37 47.48 -12.83
CA ALA A 813 -35.48 47.17 -13.72
C ALA A 813 -36.06 45.82 -13.33
N GLY A 814 -37.37 45.72 -13.17
CA GLY A 814 -37.98 44.50 -12.68
C GLY A 814 -39.23 44.83 -11.88
N PHE A 815 -39.70 43.85 -11.11
CA PHE A 815 -40.59 44.11 -9.98
C PHE A 815 -39.78 43.84 -8.71
N ASP A 816 -39.37 44.90 -8.04
CA ASP A 816 -38.40 44.85 -6.95
C ASP A 816 -39.07 45.08 -5.60
N THR A 817 -38.70 44.27 -4.59
CA THR A 817 -39.35 44.25 -3.27
C THR A 817 -38.35 44.53 -2.16
N VAL A 818 -38.67 45.42 -1.22
CA VAL A 818 -37.96 45.52 0.06
C VAL A 818 -38.79 44.84 1.13
N GLY A 819 -38.17 43.94 1.89
CA GLY A 819 -38.80 43.20 2.97
C GLY A 819 -38.20 43.54 4.33
N TYR A 820 -39.03 43.47 5.37
CA TYR A 820 -38.65 43.73 6.76
C TYR A 820 -38.88 42.52 7.68
N ALA A 821 -38.97 41.32 7.10
CA ALA A 821 -39.22 40.07 7.81
C ALA A 821 -38.12 39.68 8.82
N ASP A 822 -36.98 40.36 8.76
CA ASP A 822 -35.86 40.27 9.69
C ASP A 822 -36.05 41.12 10.97
N SER A 823 -37.09 41.95 11.04
CA SER A 823 -37.50 42.63 12.27
C SER A 823 -38.32 41.72 13.20
N THR A 824 -38.16 41.92 14.51
CA THR A 824 -39.01 41.28 15.54
C THR A 824 -40.13 42.19 16.07
N VAL A 825 -40.18 43.43 15.58
CA VAL A 825 -41.19 44.45 15.92
C VAL A 825 -41.75 45.06 14.65
N GLY A 826 -43.05 45.38 14.66
CA GLY A 826 -43.72 45.96 13.50
C GLY A 826 -43.11 47.28 13.03
N VAL A 827 -43.22 47.55 11.72
CA VAL A 827 -42.72 48.77 11.08
C VAL A 827 -43.87 49.67 10.64
N THR A 828 -43.60 50.96 10.61
CA THR A 828 -44.43 51.95 9.93
C THR A 828 -43.67 52.47 8.73
N ILE A 829 -44.17 52.25 7.52
CA ILE A 829 -43.56 52.73 6.29
C ILE A 829 -44.43 53.85 5.71
N ASN A 830 -44.00 55.11 5.88
CA ASN A 830 -44.69 56.25 5.30
C ASN A 830 -44.02 56.74 4.01
N LEU A 831 -44.55 56.31 2.87
CA LEU A 831 -44.05 56.69 1.55
C LEU A 831 -44.30 58.17 1.23
N LYS A 832 -45.35 58.76 1.81
CA LYS A 832 -45.71 60.18 1.57
C LYS A 832 -44.69 61.15 2.17
N THR A 833 -44.16 60.84 3.35
CA THR A 833 -43.22 61.71 4.09
C THR A 833 -41.77 61.23 4.05
N GLY A 834 -41.53 59.96 3.71
CA GLY A 834 -40.23 59.30 3.82
C GLY A 834 -39.77 59.07 5.26
N VAL A 835 -40.69 59.13 6.23
CA VAL A 835 -40.38 58.91 7.65
C VAL A 835 -40.92 57.55 8.08
N HIS A 836 -40.01 56.62 8.27
CA HIS A 836 -40.31 55.24 8.63
C HIS A 836 -39.97 54.95 10.10
N SER A 837 -40.40 53.81 10.63
CA SER A 837 -40.12 53.37 12.01
C SER A 837 -39.55 51.95 12.07
N GLY A 838 -39.09 51.52 13.24
CA GLY A 838 -38.47 50.21 13.42
C GLY A 838 -37.14 50.12 12.68
N ILE A 839 -36.88 48.98 12.05
CA ILE A 839 -35.66 48.79 11.25
C ILE A 839 -35.69 49.53 9.91
N ALA A 840 -36.87 49.96 9.44
CA ALA A 840 -37.01 50.76 8.23
C ALA A 840 -36.56 52.23 8.41
N ALA A 841 -36.18 52.64 9.63
CA ALA A 841 -35.99 54.03 9.99
C ALA A 841 -34.77 54.66 9.31
N GLY A 842 -35.03 55.53 8.33
CA GLY A 842 -33.99 56.19 7.53
C GLY A 842 -33.82 55.60 6.14
N ASP A 843 -34.54 54.52 5.85
CA ASP A 843 -34.46 53.83 4.57
C ASP A 843 -34.93 54.69 3.40
N THR A 844 -34.34 54.44 2.24
CA THR A 844 -34.70 55.08 0.98
C THR A 844 -34.88 54.06 -0.14
N TYR A 845 -35.95 54.26 -0.92
CA TYR A 845 -36.36 53.35 -1.98
C TYR A 845 -36.20 54.01 -3.35
N VAL A 846 -35.47 53.36 -4.26
CA VAL A 846 -35.32 53.81 -5.66
C VAL A 846 -35.65 52.63 -6.57
N SER A 847 -36.65 52.81 -7.45
CA SER A 847 -37.18 51.74 -8.31
C SER A 847 -37.56 50.50 -7.51
N ILE A 848 -38.47 50.68 -6.53
CA ILE A 848 -39.03 49.60 -5.72
C ILE A 848 -40.53 49.64 -5.94
N GLU A 849 -41.12 48.50 -6.28
CA GLU A 849 -42.55 48.35 -6.55
C GLU A 849 -43.27 47.49 -5.51
N GLY A 850 -42.53 46.86 -4.59
CA GLY A 850 -43.06 46.01 -3.52
C GLY A 850 -42.48 46.36 -2.15
N LEU A 851 -43.33 46.32 -1.13
CA LEU A 851 -42.95 46.41 0.27
C LEU A 851 -43.58 45.27 1.05
N SER A 852 -42.75 44.53 1.76
CA SER A 852 -43.17 43.47 2.65
C SER A 852 -42.82 43.82 4.09
N GLY A 853 -43.80 43.69 4.98
CA GLY A 853 -43.70 44.02 6.40
C GLY A 853 -42.85 43.02 7.20
N THR A 854 -43.16 42.94 8.48
CA THR A 854 -42.55 42.08 9.48
C THR A 854 -43.48 40.88 9.77
N LEU A 855 -43.20 40.12 10.83
CA LEU A 855 -44.13 39.11 11.33
C LEU A 855 -45.02 39.63 12.48
N SER A 856 -45.08 40.95 12.64
CA SER A 856 -45.83 41.70 13.65
C SER A 856 -46.70 42.75 12.95
N ASN A 857 -47.65 43.36 13.67
CA ASN A 857 -48.54 44.38 13.11
C ASN A 857 -47.78 45.57 12.49
N ASP A 858 -47.97 45.77 11.19
CA ASP A 858 -47.33 46.81 10.40
C ASP A 858 -48.33 47.87 9.91
N ILE A 859 -47.79 49.05 9.60
CA ILE A 859 -48.56 50.17 9.06
C ILE A 859 -47.88 50.69 7.79
N PHE A 860 -48.53 50.53 6.65
CA PHE A 860 -48.13 51.14 5.39
C PHE A 860 -48.95 52.40 5.14
N ILE A 861 -48.29 53.56 5.04
CA ILE A 861 -48.93 54.81 4.62
C ILE A 861 -48.50 55.07 3.19
N ALA A 862 -49.44 54.81 2.27
CA ALA A 862 -49.20 54.84 0.83
C ALA A 862 -49.09 56.28 0.29
N ASP A 863 -48.46 56.41 -0.88
CA ASP A 863 -48.42 57.64 -1.66
C ASP A 863 -49.09 57.43 -3.03
N SER A 864 -48.73 58.20 -4.06
CA SER A 864 -49.31 58.07 -5.40
C SER A 864 -48.60 57.04 -6.30
N ALA A 865 -47.52 56.41 -5.83
CA ALA A 865 -46.81 55.38 -6.59
C ALA A 865 -47.56 54.04 -6.46
N ALA A 866 -47.64 53.30 -7.57
CA ALA A 866 -48.28 51.99 -7.56
C ALA A 866 -47.38 50.96 -6.86
N MET A 867 -47.82 50.45 -5.71
CA MET A 867 -47.07 49.57 -4.82
C MET A 867 -47.81 48.27 -4.54
N ALA A 868 -47.07 47.16 -4.40
CA ALA A 868 -47.59 45.98 -3.72
C ALA A 868 -47.23 46.02 -2.25
N PHE A 869 -48.24 45.99 -1.38
CA PHE A 869 -48.07 45.91 0.07
C PHE A 869 -48.38 44.47 0.52
N ASP A 870 -47.44 43.88 1.26
CA ASP A 870 -47.58 42.56 1.87
C ASP A 870 -47.31 42.64 3.37
N GLY A 871 -48.34 42.47 4.21
CA GLY A 871 -48.19 42.51 5.67
C GLY A 871 -47.55 41.26 6.27
N LEU A 872 -47.45 40.17 5.50
CA LEU A 872 -47.03 38.84 5.97
C LEU A 872 -47.93 38.29 7.10
N ASN A 873 -47.45 38.30 8.34
CA ASN A 873 -48.19 37.82 9.51
C ASN A 873 -48.38 39.00 10.45
N GLY A 874 -49.58 39.18 10.97
CA GLY A 874 -49.86 40.31 11.84
C GLY A 874 -51.32 40.66 11.75
N MET A 875 -51.69 41.78 12.36
CA MET A 875 -52.84 42.55 11.92
C MET A 875 -52.28 43.81 11.30
N ASP A 876 -52.31 43.87 9.97
CA ASP A 876 -51.58 44.86 9.21
C ASP A 876 -52.53 45.88 8.59
N MET A 877 -52.07 47.13 8.50
CA MET A 877 -52.88 48.24 7.99
C MET A 877 -52.23 48.89 6.78
N VAL A 878 -53.02 49.09 5.73
CA VAL A 878 -52.72 50.08 4.68
C VAL A 878 -53.60 51.31 4.89
N SER A 879 -52.98 52.48 4.92
CA SER A 879 -53.63 53.76 5.18
C SER A 879 -53.38 54.78 4.08
N TYR A 880 -54.47 55.38 3.63
CA TYR A 880 -54.50 56.51 2.69
C TYR A 880 -54.87 57.82 3.40
N GLU A 881 -54.82 57.88 4.74
CA GLU A 881 -55.28 59.06 5.50
C GLU A 881 -54.55 60.35 5.09
N GLN A 882 -53.31 60.23 4.59
CA GLN A 882 -52.46 61.33 4.14
C GLN A 882 -52.59 61.64 2.64
N SER A 883 -53.48 60.96 1.92
CA SER A 883 -53.77 61.25 0.52
C SER A 883 -54.41 62.64 0.34
N ASP A 884 -54.10 63.27 -0.78
CA ASP A 884 -54.57 64.62 -1.11
C ASP A 884 -55.93 64.61 -1.84
N SER A 885 -56.53 63.43 -2.02
CA SER A 885 -57.83 63.21 -2.66
C SER A 885 -58.48 61.91 -2.18
N ALA A 886 -59.78 61.78 -2.44
CA ALA A 886 -60.51 60.55 -2.21
C ALA A 886 -59.91 59.35 -2.95
N VAL A 887 -59.98 58.18 -2.30
CA VAL A 887 -59.52 56.90 -2.82
C VAL A 887 -60.68 55.95 -3.05
N THR A 888 -60.47 55.00 -3.96
CA THR A 888 -61.34 53.84 -4.14
C THR A 888 -60.51 52.59 -3.90
N ILE A 889 -60.95 51.75 -2.97
CA ILE A 889 -60.37 50.45 -2.68
C ILE A 889 -61.44 49.38 -2.93
N ASP A 890 -61.19 48.47 -3.87
CA ASP A 890 -62.05 47.30 -4.09
C ASP A 890 -61.21 46.03 -3.98
N LEU A 891 -61.33 45.37 -2.83
CA LEU A 891 -60.52 44.20 -2.49
C LEU A 891 -60.83 42.98 -3.37
N LYS A 892 -62.02 42.92 -3.98
CA LYS A 892 -62.44 41.80 -4.84
C LYS A 892 -62.04 42.00 -6.30
N THR A 893 -62.31 43.19 -6.86
CA THR A 893 -62.05 43.45 -8.28
C THR A 893 -60.65 44.00 -8.53
N LYS A 894 -59.97 44.48 -7.47
CA LYS A 894 -58.66 45.15 -7.51
C LYS A 894 -58.66 46.39 -8.40
N VAL A 895 -59.83 46.99 -8.62
CA VAL A 895 -59.99 48.24 -9.36
C VAL A 895 -59.91 49.39 -8.38
N ASN A 896 -58.68 49.75 -8.03
CA ASN A 896 -58.41 50.87 -7.12
C ASN A 896 -58.28 52.19 -7.91
N ALA A 897 -58.57 53.32 -7.26
CA ALA A 897 -58.47 54.65 -7.86
C ALA A 897 -58.03 55.72 -6.85
N GLY A 898 -57.62 56.89 -7.33
CA GLY A 898 -56.98 57.92 -6.51
C GLY A 898 -55.49 57.59 -6.30
N ASP A 899 -54.97 57.88 -5.10
CA ASP A 899 -53.61 57.49 -4.72
C ASP A 899 -53.46 55.95 -4.65
N ALA A 900 -54.54 55.21 -4.37
CA ALA A 900 -54.55 53.74 -4.38
C ALA A 900 -54.44 53.11 -5.79
N ALA A 901 -54.36 53.91 -6.86
CA ALA A 901 -54.46 53.42 -8.24
C ALA A 901 -53.25 52.56 -8.63
N GLY A 902 -53.49 51.25 -8.83
CA GLY A 902 -52.47 50.28 -9.18
C GLY A 902 -51.89 49.52 -7.99
N ASP A 903 -52.26 49.92 -6.77
CA ASP A 903 -51.81 49.23 -5.56
C ASP A 903 -52.41 47.83 -5.44
N THR A 904 -51.63 46.92 -4.87
CA THR A 904 -52.07 45.56 -4.57
C THR A 904 -51.79 45.21 -3.12
N TYR A 905 -52.69 44.42 -2.53
CA TYR A 905 -52.65 44.09 -1.11
C TYR A 905 -52.62 42.57 -0.93
N THR A 906 -51.69 42.11 -0.10
CA THR A 906 -51.57 40.71 0.33
C THR A 906 -51.41 40.73 1.86
N ALA A 907 -52.15 39.86 2.56
CA ALA A 907 -52.10 39.78 4.03
C ALA A 907 -52.20 41.16 4.71
N ILE A 908 -53.25 41.91 4.35
CA ILE A 908 -53.60 43.19 4.98
C ILE A 908 -55.01 43.04 5.53
N GLU A 909 -55.19 43.29 6.82
CA GLU A 909 -56.46 43.11 7.52
C GLU A 909 -57.24 44.42 7.69
N PHE A 910 -56.55 45.56 7.74
CA PHE A 910 -57.14 46.89 7.95
C PHE A 910 -56.90 47.82 6.75
N PHE A 911 -57.98 48.44 6.26
CA PHE A 911 -57.93 49.39 5.16
C PHE A 911 -58.50 50.74 5.62
N GLN A 912 -57.64 51.76 5.63
CA GLN A 912 -58.02 53.11 6.01
C GLN A 912 -58.07 54.04 4.79
N GLY A 913 -59.21 54.71 4.62
CA GLY A 913 -59.42 55.75 3.62
C GLY A 913 -58.63 57.04 3.91
N SER A 914 -58.90 58.03 3.09
CA SER A 914 -58.35 59.38 3.15
C SER A 914 -59.13 60.29 4.11
N ARG A 915 -58.97 61.61 3.95
CA ARG A 915 -59.78 62.63 4.66
C ARG A 915 -60.86 63.24 3.75
N PHE A 916 -61.22 62.51 2.69
CA PHE A 916 -62.18 62.90 1.68
C PHE A 916 -63.18 61.74 1.46
N ASN A 917 -64.23 61.99 0.70
CA ASN A 917 -65.29 61.00 0.46
C ASN A 917 -64.79 59.77 -0.30
N ASP A 918 -64.50 58.71 0.42
CA ASP A 918 -63.88 57.49 -0.11
C ASP A 918 -64.90 56.45 -0.53
N THR A 919 -64.43 55.43 -1.25
CA THR A 919 -65.21 54.24 -1.58
C THR A 919 -64.41 53.00 -1.21
N LEU A 920 -64.84 52.29 -0.17
CA LEU A 920 -64.21 51.09 0.35
C LEU A 920 -65.14 49.90 0.11
N SER A 921 -64.64 48.85 -0.54
CA SER A 921 -65.44 47.68 -0.90
C SER A 921 -64.73 46.37 -0.60
N GLY A 922 -65.40 45.52 0.17
CA GLY A 922 -64.91 44.24 0.67
C GLY A 922 -64.94 43.06 -0.31
N THR A 923 -64.76 41.89 0.28
CA THR A 923 -64.53 40.60 -0.36
C THR A 923 -65.72 39.66 -0.13
N ALA A 924 -65.43 38.39 0.19
CA ALA A 924 -66.40 37.39 0.65
C ALA A 924 -66.05 36.90 2.08
N PHE A 925 -65.02 37.50 2.68
CA PHE A 925 -64.52 37.24 4.02
C PHE A 925 -64.77 38.50 4.86
N GLY A 926 -64.67 38.40 6.18
CA GLY A 926 -64.80 39.58 7.04
C GLY A 926 -63.63 40.55 6.85
N ASP A 927 -63.95 41.78 6.48
CA ASP A 927 -63.01 42.86 6.20
C ASP A 927 -63.11 43.98 7.26
N ASN A 928 -62.00 44.68 7.54
CA ASN A 928 -61.97 45.82 8.47
C ASN A 928 -61.73 47.13 7.74
N PHE A 929 -62.69 48.04 7.84
CA PHE A 929 -62.65 49.34 7.19
C PHE A 929 -62.65 50.49 8.18
N ILE A 930 -61.84 51.50 7.88
CA ILE A 930 -61.84 52.82 8.52
C ILE A 930 -62.06 53.82 7.39
N GLY A 931 -63.23 54.47 7.34
CA GLY A 931 -63.49 55.52 6.35
C GLY A 931 -62.51 56.68 6.51
N GLY A 932 -62.42 57.18 7.75
CA GLY A 932 -61.65 58.38 8.08
C GLY A 932 -62.57 59.59 8.13
N ALA A 933 -62.03 60.79 7.90
CA ALA A 933 -62.88 61.96 7.77
C ALA A 933 -63.44 62.02 6.35
N GLY A 934 -64.73 62.24 6.17
CA GLY A 934 -65.31 62.22 4.83
C GLY A 934 -66.80 61.92 4.92
N ALA A 935 -67.45 61.85 3.77
CA ALA A 935 -68.73 61.17 3.66
C ALA A 935 -68.47 59.92 2.80
N ASP A 936 -68.15 58.83 3.48
CA ASP A 936 -67.53 57.65 2.87
C ASP A 936 -68.57 56.60 2.51
N SER A 937 -68.32 55.86 1.43
CA SER A 937 -69.14 54.73 1.02
C SER A 937 -68.41 53.44 1.36
N ILE A 938 -68.83 52.76 2.41
CA ILE A 938 -68.25 51.49 2.87
C ILE A 938 -69.23 50.36 2.56
N ASP A 939 -68.82 49.40 1.73
CA ASP A 939 -69.62 48.22 1.34
C ASP A 939 -68.85 46.93 1.69
N GLY A 940 -69.23 46.24 2.78
CA GLY A 940 -68.60 44.99 3.20
C GLY A 940 -68.81 43.83 2.23
N ARG A 941 -69.95 43.82 1.55
CA ARG A 941 -70.47 42.77 0.64
C ARG A 941 -70.87 41.48 1.35
N GLU A 942 -70.15 40.39 1.12
CA GLU A 942 -70.43 39.08 1.70
C GLU A 942 -69.40 38.86 2.81
N GLY A 943 -69.81 38.53 4.03
CA GLY A 943 -68.85 38.42 5.13
C GLY A 943 -69.46 38.76 6.47
N HIS A 944 -68.58 38.98 7.46
CA HIS A 944 -68.90 39.65 8.71
C HIS A 944 -67.97 40.85 8.79
N ASP A 945 -68.44 41.96 8.23
CA ASP A 945 -67.60 43.11 7.93
C ASP A 945 -67.69 44.17 9.01
N THR A 946 -66.56 44.84 9.28
CA THR A 946 -66.44 45.77 10.40
C THR A 946 -66.14 47.19 9.94
N ALA A 947 -66.99 48.13 10.35
CA ALA A 947 -66.71 49.56 10.29
C ALA A 947 -66.14 50.05 11.64
N TRP A 948 -64.93 50.60 11.60
CA TRP A 948 -64.19 51.04 12.77
C TRP A 948 -64.18 52.56 12.89
N TYR A 949 -64.73 53.09 13.98
CA TYR A 949 -64.70 54.52 14.33
C TYR A 949 -63.80 54.83 15.54
N ILE A 950 -62.99 53.86 15.96
CA ILE A 950 -62.14 53.87 17.16
C ILE A 950 -61.20 55.09 17.28
N ASN A 951 -60.77 55.64 16.14
CA ASN A 951 -59.88 56.79 16.07
C ASN A 951 -60.61 58.12 15.83
N SER A 952 -61.94 58.10 15.73
CA SER A 952 -62.70 59.33 15.57
C SER A 952 -62.51 60.24 16.76
N MET A 953 -62.26 61.52 16.48
CA MET A 953 -61.99 62.54 17.52
C MET A 953 -63.27 63.11 18.17
N ALA A 954 -64.43 62.53 17.87
CA ALA A 954 -65.72 62.87 18.47
C ALA A 954 -66.65 61.66 18.48
N ALA A 955 -67.71 61.73 19.27
CA ALA A 955 -68.75 60.72 19.31
C ALA A 955 -69.42 60.51 17.95
N VAL A 956 -69.75 59.26 17.66
CA VAL A 956 -70.42 58.82 16.44
C VAL A 956 -71.84 58.34 16.75
N ASN A 957 -72.75 58.62 15.82
CA ASN A 957 -74.11 58.13 15.81
C ASN A 957 -74.33 57.29 14.55
N ILE A 958 -74.36 55.97 14.72
CA ILE A 958 -74.47 54.99 13.63
C ILE A 958 -75.85 54.36 13.66
N ASN A 959 -76.48 54.25 12.48
CA ASN A 959 -77.76 53.59 12.35
C ASN A 959 -77.81 52.72 11.10
N LEU A 960 -77.61 51.41 11.28
CA LEU A 960 -77.54 50.43 10.19
C LEU A 960 -78.90 50.22 9.50
N GLN A 961 -80.01 50.45 10.21
CA GLN A 961 -81.36 50.31 9.66
C GLN A 961 -81.73 51.43 8.67
N THR A 962 -81.38 52.67 8.98
CA THR A 962 -81.76 53.86 8.20
C THR A 962 -80.62 54.41 7.34
N ASN A 963 -79.39 53.98 7.61
CA ASN A 963 -78.16 54.50 7.01
C ASN A 963 -77.96 56.00 7.24
N VAL A 964 -78.46 56.50 8.37
CA VAL A 964 -78.24 57.88 8.81
C VAL A 964 -77.11 57.85 9.82
N ASN A 965 -75.90 58.07 9.33
CA ASN A 965 -74.67 58.07 10.13
C ASN A 965 -74.16 59.52 10.27
N GLU A 966 -73.93 59.96 11.50
CA GLU A 966 -73.65 61.35 11.85
C GLU A 966 -72.65 61.47 13.00
N GLY A 967 -71.93 62.60 13.09
CA GLY A 967 -70.99 62.86 14.17
C GLY A 967 -69.59 62.28 13.93
N GLY A 968 -68.56 63.03 14.35
CA GLY A 968 -67.16 62.63 14.16
C GLY A 968 -66.85 62.26 12.71
N ASP A 969 -66.22 61.10 12.57
CA ASP A 969 -65.79 60.52 11.29
C ASP A 969 -66.97 59.85 10.56
N ALA A 970 -68.05 59.52 11.25
CA ALA A 970 -69.25 58.93 10.65
C ALA A 970 -70.11 59.92 9.83
N GLN A 971 -69.70 61.20 9.77
CA GLN A 971 -70.54 62.28 9.26
C GLN A 971 -70.86 62.16 7.77
N GLY A 972 -72.03 61.61 7.46
CA GLY A 972 -72.50 61.44 6.08
C GLY A 972 -72.04 60.13 5.44
N ASP A 973 -71.49 59.21 6.23
CA ASP A 973 -71.10 57.88 5.78
C ASP A 973 -72.30 57.05 5.36
N VAL A 974 -72.08 56.21 4.36
CA VAL A 974 -73.00 55.20 3.87
C VAL A 974 -72.40 53.83 4.15
N LEU A 975 -73.03 53.08 5.06
CA LEU A 975 -72.60 51.74 5.48
C LEU A 975 -73.50 50.67 4.87
N LEU A 976 -72.99 49.89 3.93
CA LEU A 976 -73.72 48.83 3.24
C LEU A 976 -73.13 47.47 3.60
N ASN A 977 -73.99 46.50 3.93
CA ASN A 977 -73.57 45.14 4.29
C ASN A 977 -72.45 45.15 5.35
N ILE A 978 -72.71 45.89 6.45
CA ILE A 978 -71.84 45.99 7.61
C ILE A 978 -72.62 45.39 8.77
N GLU A 979 -72.10 44.33 9.34
CA GLU A 979 -72.71 43.63 10.48
C GLU A 979 -72.00 43.96 11.79
N ARG A 980 -70.78 44.54 11.75
CA ARG A 980 -70.06 44.96 12.95
C ARG A 980 -69.70 46.44 12.93
N VAL A 981 -69.96 47.12 14.04
CA VAL A 981 -69.58 48.52 14.24
C VAL A 981 -68.87 48.68 15.58
N ILE A 982 -67.72 49.35 15.53
CA ILE A 982 -66.95 49.69 16.72
C ILE A 982 -66.93 51.21 16.87
N GLY A 983 -67.44 51.68 18.02
CA GLY A 983 -67.52 53.08 18.41
C GLY A 983 -66.16 53.76 18.57
N SER A 984 -66.25 55.08 18.76
CA SER A 984 -65.16 55.97 19.10
C SER A 984 -64.73 55.81 20.57
N GLN A 985 -63.94 56.75 21.09
CA GLN A 985 -63.59 56.81 22.52
C GLN A 985 -64.49 57.79 23.30
N PHE A 986 -65.64 58.13 22.73
CA PHE A 986 -66.59 59.10 23.26
C PHE A 986 -67.98 58.47 23.34
N ASN A 987 -68.91 59.16 24.00
CA ASN A 987 -70.29 58.69 24.21
C ASN A 987 -71.04 58.51 22.87
N ASP A 988 -71.07 57.28 22.39
CA ASP A 988 -71.59 56.94 21.08
C ASP A 988 -73.06 56.54 21.14
N THR A 989 -73.70 56.54 19.96
CA THR A 989 -75.00 55.93 19.77
C THR A 989 -74.95 54.96 18.60
N LEU A 990 -75.09 53.66 18.86
CA LEU A 990 -75.03 52.63 17.84
C LEU A 990 -76.41 51.96 17.73
N THR A 991 -76.96 51.88 16.52
CA THR A 991 -78.23 51.20 16.24
C THR A 991 -78.02 50.14 15.18
N GLY A 992 -78.28 48.88 15.52
CA GLY A 992 -78.26 47.76 14.60
C GLY A 992 -79.47 47.73 13.66
N SER A 993 -79.63 46.60 12.99
CA SER A 993 -80.50 46.41 11.84
C SER A 993 -81.60 45.39 12.17
N SER A 994 -81.97 44.57 11.18
CA SER A 994 -82.83 43.40 11.39
C SER A 994 -82.06 42.08 11.23
N ALA A 995 -80.74 42.17 11.08
CA ALA A 995 -79.82 41.05 10.94
C ALA A 995 -79.15 40.76 12.29
N VAL A 996 -78.20 39.83 12.32
CA VAL A 996 -77.36 39.62 13.52
C VAL A 996 -76.24 40.64 13.50
N ASP A 997 -76.27 41.59 14.43
CA ASP A 997 -75.30 42.68 14.51
C ASP A 997 -74.32 42.50 15.69
N PHE A 998 -73.08 42.97 15.50
CA PHE A 998 -72.02 43.00 16.52
C PHE A 998 -71.67 44.46 16.81
N LEU A 999 -72.06 44.98 17.97
CA LEU A 999 -71.93 46.40 18.29
C LEU A 999 -71.05 46.57 19.53
N GLU A 1000 -69.99 47.37 19.42
CA GLU A 1000 -69.07 47.65 20.52
C GLU A 1000 -68.97 49.17 20.77
N GLY A 1001 -69.29 49.62 21.99
CA GLY A 1001 -69.25 51.04 22.38
C GLY A 1001 -67.83 51.58 22.60
N ASN A 1002 -66.89 50.69 22.93
CA ASN A 1002 -65.49 51.00 23.25
C ASN A 1002 -65.31 51.75 24.58
N THR A 1003 -65.07 53.06 24.59
CA THR A 1003 -65.00 53.82 25.85
C THR A 1003 -65.91 55.02 25.73
N GLY A 1004 -66.66 55.33 26.77
CA GLY A 1004 -67.71 56.34 26.72
C GLY A 1004 -68.83 55.96 27.67
N ASP A 1005 -69.82 56.84 27.83
CA ASP A 1005 -71.12 56.39 28.31
C ASP A 1005 -71.99 56.16 27.07
N ASP A 1006 -72.02 54.93 26.59
CA ASP A 1006 -72.54 54.61 25.26
C ASP A 1006 -74.00 54.22 25.29
N VAL A 1007 -74.71 54.44 24.17
CA VAL A 1007 -76.08 53.99 23.99
C VAL A 1007 -76.16 53.06 22.78
N ILE A 1008 -76.43 51.78 23.02
CA ILE A 1008 -76.46 50.77 21.96
C ILE A 1008 -77.85 50.14 21.88
N TYR A 1009 -78.41 50.10 20.67
CA TYR A 1009 -79.67 49.42 20.34
C TYR A 1009 -79.37 48.29 19.34
N GLY A 1010 -79.63 47.04 19.71
CA GLY A 1010 -79.43 45.86 18.84
C GLY A 1010 -80.39 45.87 17.66
N GLY A 1011 -81.69 45.94 17.93
CA GLY A 1011 -82.73 46.04 16.89
C GLY A 1011 -83.57 44.77 16.83
N ASP A 1012 -83.80 44.23 15.63
CA ASP A 1012 -84.32 42.87 15.50
C ASP A 1012 -83.13 41.95 15.15
N GLY A 1013 -82.96 40.79 15.77
CA GLY A 1013 -81.76 40.01 15.52
C GLY A 1013 -81.47 38.96 16.55
N ALA A 1014 -80.23 38.50 16.60
CA ALA A 1014 -79.71 37.75 17.74
C ALA A 1014 -78.34 38.34 18.00
N ASP A 1015 -78.36 39.53 18.55
CA ASP A 1015 -77.30 40.53 18.45
C ASP A 1015 -76.26 40.35 19.55
N PHE A 1016 -75.04 40.79 19.26
CA PHE A 1016 -73.93 40.77 20.20
C PHE A 1016 -73.54 42.19 20.55
N ILE A 1017 -73.91 42.62 21.76
CA ILE A 1017 -73.76 43.99 22.21
C ILE A 1017 -72.74 44.06 23.35
N TYR A 1018 -71.69 44.86 23.15
CA TYR A 1018 -70.65 45.09 24.13
C TYR A 1018 -70.58 46.58 24.47
N GLY A 1019 -70.74 46.92 25.74
CA GLY A 1019 -70.55 48.31 26.19
C GLY A 1019 -69.10 48.77 25.98
N GLY A 1020 -68.14 47.87 26.23
CA GLY A 1020 -66.71 48.13 26.01
C GLY A 1020 -66.15 47.57 24.71
N LEU A 1021 -64.86 47.81 24.47
CA LEU A 1021 -64.10 47.20 23.37
C LEU A 1021 -63.67 45.77 23.72
N VAL A 1022 -64.05 44.80 22.89
CA VAL A 1022 -63.64 43.40 22.99
C VAL A 1022 -62.85 42.93 21.75
N SER A 1023 -63.02 43.62 20.62
CA SER A 1023 -62.26 43.36 19.39
C SER A 1023 -60.78 43.73 19.54
N LEU A 1024 -59.90 42.92 18.93
CA LEU A 1024 -58.46 43.19 18.90
C LEU A 1024 -58.17 44.34 17.94
N ALA A 1025 -57.83 45.51 18.45
CA ALA A 1025 -57.59 46.71 17.64
C ALA A 1025 -56.27 46.69 16.83
N GLY A 1026 -55.39 45.71 17.07
CA GLY A 1026 -54.15 45.54 16.30
C GLY A 1026 -53.30 46.82 16.16
N PRO A 1027 -53.07 47.32 14.93
CA PRO A 1027 -52.29 48.54 14.67
C PRO A 1027 -53.00 49.82 15.13
N LEU A 1028 -54.29 49.74 15.46
CA LEU A 1028 -55.12 50.85 15.95
C LEU A 1028 -55.13 50.98 17.48
N ALA A 1029 -54.41 50.11 18.20
CA ALA A 1029 -54.37 50.15 19.66
C ALA A 1029 -53.73 51.47 20.15
N SER A 1030 -54.56 52.42 20.59
CA SER A 1030 -54.09 53.68 21.15
C SER A 1030 -53.44 53.44 22.52
N SER A 1031 -52.32 54.11 22.78
CA SER A 1031 -51.63 54.03 24.07
C SER A 1031 -52.16 55.06 25.07
N ALA A 1032 -53.45 55.08 25.42
CA ALA A 1032 -54.01 55.77 26.62
C ALA A 1032 -55.55 55.84 26.58
N PRO A 1033 -56.24 56.19 27.70
CA PRO A 1033 -55.97 56.00 29.13
C PRO A 1033 -57.03 55.05 29.75
N ASN A 1034 -56.82 54.59 30.98
CA ASN A 1034 -57.93 54.06 31.78
C ASN A 1034 -58.98 55.17 31.94
N ALA A 1035 -60.00 55.17 31.08
CA ALA A 1035 -61.20 55.95 31.30
C ALA A 1035 -61.75 55.58 32.69
N GLY A 1036 -62.24 56.56 33.43
CA GLY A 1036 -62.82 56.34 34.75
C GLY A 1036 -64.04 55.40 34.69
N PRO A 1037 -64.78 55.25 35.80
CA PRO A 1037 -66.01 54.48 35.79
C PRO A 1037 -67.00 55.06 34.77
N GLN A 1038 -67.47 54.21 33.86
CA GLN A 1038 -68.44 54.50 32.78
C GLN A 1038 -69.82 53.90 33.11
N ALA A 1039 -70.85 54.29 32.38
CA ALA A 1039 -72.22 53.80 32.55
C ALA A 1039 -72.99 53.70 31.23
N ASP A 1040 -72.85 52.57 30.55
CA ASP A 1040 -73.49 52.31 29.27
C ASP A 1040 -74.99 52.00 29.39
N THR A 1041 -75.74 52.26 28.34
CA THR A 1041 -77.13 51.86 28.20
C THR A 1041 -77.30 50.99 26.96
N LEU A 1042 -77.57 49.70 27.16
CA LEU A 1042 -77.58 48.67 26.13
C LEU A 1042 -78.99 48.07 26.02
N TYR A 1043 -79.56 48.04 24.81
CA TYR A 1043 -80.88 47.47 24.51
C TYR A 1043 -80.70 46.36 23.48
N GLY A 1044 -81.13 45.13 23.78
CA GLY A 1044 -81.13 43.99 22.86
C GLY A 1044 -82.14 44.21 21.74
N GLY A 1045 -83.42 44.20 22.11
CA GLY A 1045 -84.52 44.44 21.20
C GLY A 1045 -85.34 43.17 20.99
N ASN A 1046 -85.65 42.82 19.74
CA ASN A 1046 -86.34 41.58 19.44
C ASN A 1046 -85.36 40.48 19.03
N GLY A 1047 -85.46 39.32 19.66
CA GLY A 1047 -84.72 38.11 19.37
C GLY A 1047 -83.76 37.75 20.51
N ASN A 1048 -82.86 36.81 20.27
CA ASN A 1048 -82.08 36.21 21.36
C ASN A 1048 -80.69 36.86 21.42
N ASP A 1049 -80.56 37.86 22.26
CA ASP A 1049 -79.40 38.76 22.27
C ASP A 1049 -78.37 38.35 23.33
N THR A 1050 -77.11 38.70 23.07
CA THR A 1050 -76.00 38.53 24.01
C THR A 1050 -75.44 39.90 24.35
N ILE A 1051 -75.65 40.33 25.60
CA ILE A 1051 -75.25 41.66 26.06
C ILE A 1051 -74.20 41.55 27.16
N LEU A 1052 -73.08 42.26 27.01
CA LEU A 1052 -71.99 42.30 27.97
C LEU A 1052 -71.57 43.75 28.28
N THR A 1053 -71.74 44.16 29.54
CA THR A 1053 -71.21 45.45 30.02
C THR A 1053 -69.71 45.36 30.28
N ALA A 1054 -68.95 46.45 30.16
CA ALA A 1054 -67.52 46.40 30.44
C ALA A 1054 -67.25 46.20 31.94
N ALA A 1055 -66.15 45.51 32.26
CA ALA A 1055 -65.85 45.11 33.65
C ALA A 1055 -65.57 46.30 34.59
N ASN A 1056 -65.14 47.44 34.04
CA ASN A 1056 -64.77 48.65 34.79
C ASN A 1056 -65.93 49.63 34.97
N ASP A 1057 -67.08 49.37 34.38
CA ASP A 1057 -68.23 50.26 34.45
C ASP A 1057 -68.84 50.24 35.84
N THR A 1058 -69.39 51.37 36.26
CA THR A 1058 -70.18 51.47 37.50
C THR A 1058 -71.53 52.10 37.19
N GLY A 1059 -72.48 51.27 36.79
CA GLY A 1059 -73.87 51.71 36.58
C GLY A 1059 -74.45 51.43 35.19
N SER A 1060 -73.80 50.60 34.38
CA SER A 1060 -74.34 50.21 33.07
C SER A 1060 -75.70 49.53 33.21
N ARG A 1061 -76.58 49.77 32.25
CA ARG A 1061 -77.97 49.27 32.22
C ARG A 1061 -78.15 48.48 30.94
N ALA A 1062 -78.34 47.18 31.05
CA ALA A 1062 -78.61 46.28 29.95
C ALA A 1062 -80.07 45.80 30.01
N TYR A 1063 -80.76 45.87 28.87
CA TYR A 1063 -82.13 45.41 28.69
C TYR A 1063 -82.13 44.39 27.55
N GLY A 1064 -82.61 43.16 27.79
CA GLY A 1064 -82.79 42.14 26.76
C GLY A 1064 -84.00 42.47 25.87
N GLU A 1065 -85.10 42.84 26.52
CA GLU A 1065 -86.39 43.17 25.91
C GLU A 1065 -87.19 41.92 25.51
N ALA A 1066 -87.16 41.44 24.27
CA ALA A 1066 -88.03 40.32 23.86
C ALA A 1066 -87.24 39.19 23.19
N GLY A 1067 -87.16 38.04 23.83
CA GLY A 1067 -86.46 36.84 23.34
C GLY A 1067 -85.74 36.13 24.48
N ASP A 1068 -85.05 35.03 24.18
CA ASP A 1068 -84.29 34.32 25.23
C ASP A 1068 -82.87 34.90 25.31
N ASP A 1069 -82.68 35.90 26.16
CA ASP A 1069 -81.48 36.74 26.18
C ASP A 1069 -80.41 36.23 27.13
N THR A 1070 -79.15 36.55 26.82
CA THR A 1070 -77.99 36.28 27.68
C THR A 1070 -77.29 37.58 28.04
N ILE A 1071 -77.51 38.04 29.27
CA ILE A 1071 -76.99 39.33 29.73
C ILE A 1071 -75.98 39.11 30.86
N THR A 1072 -74.79 39.68 30.72
CA THR A 1072 -73.78 39.70 31.78
C THR A 1072 -73.47 41.13 32.17
N VAL A 1073 -73.69 41.46 33.45
CA VAL A 1073 -73.38 42.77 34.03
C VAL A 1073 -72.32 42.65 35.12
N ALA A 1074 -71.29 43.50 35.03
CA ALA A 1074 -70.26 43.58 36.07
C ALA A 1074 -70.77 44.41 37.26
N HIS A 1075 -71.09 45.68 37.04
CA HIS A 1075 -71.71 46.55 38.04
C HIS A 1075 -72.82 47.37 37.37
N GLY A 1076 -74.06 47.24 37.84
CA GLY A 1076 -75.19 47.91 37.22
C GLY A 1076 -76.45 47.06 37.20
N MET A 1077 -77.28 47.27 36.19
CA MET A 1077 -78.58 46.63 36.04
C MET A 1077 -78.60 45.74 34.78
N ALA A 1078 -79.13 44.54 34.92
CA ALA A 1078 -79.57 43.71 33.79
C ALA A 1078 -81.07 43.44 33.96
N ASP A 1079 -81.83 43.63 32.89
CA ASP A 1079 -83.27 43.38 32.80
C ASP A 1079 -83.49 42.45 31.61
N GLY A 1080 -83.98 41.23 31.85
CA GLY A 1080 -84.17 40.21 30.82
C GLY A 1080 -85.30 40.61 29.88
N GLY A 1081 -86.51 40.75 30.43
CA GLY A 1081 -87.67 41.19 29.68
C GLY A 1081 -88.66 40.05 29.47
N GLU A 1082 -89.12 39.82 28.25
CA GLU A 1082 -89.97 38.68 27.89
C GLU A 1082 -89.14 37.53 27.31
N GLY A 1083 -89.11 36.34 27.93
CA GLY A 1083 -88.39 35.18 27.40
C GLY A 1083 -87.83 34.25 28.47
N MET A 1084 -86.96 33.31 28.08
CA MET A 1084 -86.19 32.51 29.05
C MET A 1084 -84.77 33.05 29.17
N ASP A 1085 -84.60 34.04 30.04
CA ASP A 1085 -83.37 34.82 30.08
C ASP A 1085 -82.31 34.20 30.96
N THR A 1086 -81.05 34.43 30.62
CA THR A 1086 -79.88 34.11 31.44
C THR A 1086 -79.15 35.38 31.84
N LEU A 1087 -79.34 35.79 33.08
CA LEU A 1087 -78.76 37.02 33.63
C LEU A 1087 -77.63 36.68 34.59
N THR A 1088 -76.44 37.23 34.37
CA THR A 1088 -75.26 36.97 35.20
C THR A 1088 -74.70 38.25 35.80
N GLY A 1089 -74.65 38.31 37.13
CA GLY A 1089 -74.03 39.39 37.89
C GLY A 1089 -72.66 38.97 38.42
N THR A 1090 -71.59 39.65 38.00
CA THR A 1090 -70.21 39.24 38.30
C THR A 1090 -69.48 40.14 39.30
N GLY A 1091 -69.75 41.45 39.32
CA GLY A 1091 -69.13 42.43 40.21
C GLY A 1091 -70.00 42.81 41.43
N LEU A 1092 -69.55 43.74 42.27
CA LEU A 1092 -70.29 44.13 43.48
C LEU A 1092 -71.45 45.09 43.18
N GLY A 1093 -72.63 44.83 43.71
CA GLY A 1093 -73.77 45.74 43.67
C GLY A 1093 -74.59 45.70 42.37
N PHE A 1094 -74.52 44.62 41.58
CA PHE A 1094 -75.42 44.43 40.45
C PHE A 1094 -76.89 44.27 40.88
N SER A 1095 -77.81 44.52 39.96
CA SER A 1095 -79.24 44.21 40.07
C SER A 1095 -79.70 43.46 38.82
N LEU A 1096 -80.18 42.23 38.98
CA LEU A 1096 -80.74 41.41 37.90
C LEU A 1096 -82.26 41.38 38.03
N PHE A 1097 -82.98 41.60 36.93
CA PHE A 1097 -84.43 41.51 36.83
C PHE A 1097 -84.74 40.53 35.70
N GLY A 1098 -85.31 39.35 35.99
CA GLY A 1098 -85.64 38.33 34.99
C GLY A 1098 -86.72 38.84 34.04
N GLY A 1099 -87.88 39.17 34.60
CA GLY A 1099 -89.00 39.71 33.84
C GLY A 1099 -90.10 38.67 33.73
N ALA A 1100 -90.56 38.37 32.52
CA ALA A 1100 -91.60 37.41 32.24
C ALA A 1100 -91.04 36.20 31.49
N GLY A 1101 -91.15 35.02 32.10
CA GLY A 1101 -90.72 33.73 31.58
C GLY A 1101 -89.89 32.96 32.61
N ASN A 1102 -89.21 31.91 32.18
CA ASN A 1102 -88.51 31.03 33.13
C ASN A 1102 -87.02 31.37 33.13
N ASP A 1103 -86.62 32.22 34.06
CA ASP A 1103 -85.33 32.88 33.98
C ASP A 1103 -84.27 32.19 34.82
N LYS A 1104 -83.03 32.37 34.39
CA LYS A 1104 -81.83 31.88 35.05
C LYS A 1104 -80.99 33.06 35.52
N LEU A 1105 -81.03 33.32 36.83
CA LEU A 1105 -80.29 34.41 37.45
C LEU A 1105 -79.05 33.85 38.16
N VAL A 1106 -77.86 34.21 37.69
CA VAL A 1106 -76.57 33.73 38.20
C VAL A 1106 -75.89 34.83 39.00
N LEU A 1107 -75.79 34.65 40.31
CA LEU A 1107 -75.24 35.61 41.25
C LEU A 1107 -73.84 35.17 41.70
N GLN A 1108 -72.80 35.76 41.11
CA GLN A 1108 -71.41 35.41 41.40
C GLN A 1108 -70.73 36.32 42.44
N SER A 1109 -71.33 37.45 42.76
CA SER A 1109 -70.87 38.41 43.77
C SER A 1109 -72.06 39.00 44.54
N SER A 1110 -71.81 39.86 45.54
CA SER A 1110 -72.90 40.46 46.34
C SER A 1110 -73.70 41.43 45.48
N GLY A 1111 -74.97 41.12 45.25
CA GLY A 1111 -75.90 41.90 44.43
C GLY A 1111 -77.35 41.54 44.74
N SER A 1112 -78.27 42.04 43.93
CA SER A 1112 -79.70 41.73 44.02
C SER A 1112 -80.17 41.01 42.76
N ALA A 1113 -81.08 40.05 42.91
CA ALA A 1113 -81.78 39.42 41.80
C ALA A 1113 -83.28 39.35 42.09
N PHE A 1114 -84.06 39.61 41.06
CA PHE A 1114 -85.52 39.58 41.04
C PHE A 1114 -85.93 38.73 39.84
N GLY A 1115 -86.57 37.59 40.07
CA GLY A 1115 -86.97 36.65 39.01
C GLY A 1115 -88.12 37.21 38.21
N GLY A 1116 -89.29 37.32 38.83
CA GLY A 1116 -90.45 37.96 38.22
C GLY A 1116 -91.56 36.95 37.95
N GLU A 1117 -92.17 37.00 36.76
CA GLU A 1117 -93.25 36.09 36.39
C GLU A 1117 -92.72 34.81 35.72
N GLY A 1118 -92.71 33.67 36.40
CA GLY A 1118 -92.43 32.36 35.79
C GLY A 1118 -91.71 31.43 36.77
N ASP A 1119 -91.23 30.28 36.30
CA ASP A 1119 -90.48 29.34 37.14
C ASP A 1119 -88.97 29.65 37.07
N ASP A 1120 -88.49 30.47 37.99
CA ASP A 1120 -87.15 31.07 37.97
C ASP A 1120 -86.13 30.26 38.76
N THR A 1121 -84.90 30.24 38.26
CA THR A 1121 -83.77 29.57 38.92
C THR A 1121 -82.63 30.53 39.24
N TYR A 1122 -82.38 30.70 40.53
CA TYR A 1122 -81.32 31.53 41.07
C TYR A 1122 -80.09 30.69 41.43
N PHE A 1123 -79.01 30.82 40.67
CA PHE A 1123 -77.73 30.17 40.96
C PHE A 1123 -76.82 31.08 41.78
N VAL A 1124 -76.63 30.75 43.05
CA VAL A 1124 -75.83 31.55 43.98
C VAL A 1124 -74.46 30.91 44.16
N THR A 1125 -73.47 31.49 43.49
CA THR A 1125 -72.05 31.16 43.61
C THR A 1125 -71.26 32.26 44.34
N ALA A 1126 -71.92 33.35 44.73
CA ALA A 1126 -71.31 34.43 45.48
C ALA A 1126 -70.78 33.95 46.85
N PRO A 1127 -69.58 34.40 47.27
CA PRO A 1127 -69.08 34.17 48.62
C PRO A 1127 -69.70 35.12 49.66
N GLY A 1128 -70.17 36.30 49.22
CA GLY A 1128 -70.85 37.29 50.06
C GLY A 1128 -72.38 37.16 50.00
N LEU A 1129 -73.07 37.91 50.85
CA LEU A 1129 -74.53 37.91 50.91
C LEU A 1129 -75.14 38.48 49.62
N VAL A 1130 -76.03 37.70 49.00
CA VAL A 1130 -76.88 38.17 47.90
C VAL A 1130 -78.31 38.39 48.37
N THR A 1131 -79.02 39.31 47.73
CA THR A 1131 -80.45 39.51 47.98
C THR A 1131 -81.26 38.94 46.83
N ILE A 1132 -82.20 38.05 47.13
CA ILE A 1132 -83.15 37.52 46.16
C ILE A 1132 -84.54 37.93 46.63
N GLN A 1133 -85.37 38.39 45.71
CA GLN A 1133 -86.78 38.64 45.95
C GLN A 1133 -87.55 38.16 44.75
N ASP A 1134 -88.56 37.34 44.98
CA ASP A 1134 -89.43 36.84 43.94
C ASP A 1134 -90.87 37.27 44.23
N ASP A 1135 -91.64 37.56 43.18
CA ASP A 1135 -93.05 37.95 43.27
C ASP A 1135 -93.95 37.22 42.25
N GLY A 1136 -93.42 36.17 41.62
CA GLY A 1136 -94.12 35.32 40.68
C GLY A 1136 -95.23 34.48 41.35
N ALA A 1137 -96.34 34.28 40.63
CA ALA A 1137 -97.41 33.39 41.10
C ALA A 1137 -97.20 31.91 40.69
N SER A 1138 -96.05 31.62 40.06
CA SER A 1138 -95.65 30.28 39.63
C SER A 1138 -95.37 29.39 40.85
N ARG A 1139 -95.04 28.11 40.64
CA ARG A 1139 -94.74 27.19 41.76
C ARG A 1139 -93.51 26.33 41.53
N GLY A 1140 -92.59 26.83 40.70
CA GLY A 1140 -91.40 26.12 40.26
C GLY A 1140 -90.09 26.80 40.66
N ASP A 1141 -90.15 27.88 41.44
CA ASP A 1141 -89.01 28.74 41.71
C ASP A 1141 -87.96 28.03 42.57
N LYS A 1142 -86.69 28.28 42.24
CA LYS A 1142 -85.58 27.50 42.78
C LYS A 1142 -84.34 28.33 43.06
N VAL A 1143 -83.87 28.26 44.31
CA VAL A 1143 -82.57 28.78 44.71
C VAL A 1143 -81.55 27.65 44.81
N VAL A 1144 -80.49 27.73 44.01
CA VAL A 1144 -79.35 26.81 44.03
C VAL A 1144 -78.20 27.46 44.80
N LEU A 1145 -77.97 26.97 46.01
CA LEU A 1145 -76.86 27.37 46.87
C LEU A 1145 -75.60 26.58 46.49
N SER A 1146 -74.89 27.04 45.49
CA SER A 1146 -73.75 26.31 44.91
C SER A 1146 -72.55 26.16 45.85
N ASN A 1147 -72.47 26.98 46.92
CA ASN A 1147 -71.34 27.00 47.86
C ASN A 1147 -71.69 26.59 49.30
N ILE A 1148 -72.95 26.21 49.58
CA ILE A 1148 -73.40 25.81 50.92
C ILE A 1148 -73.95 24.39 50.83
N ARG A 1149 -73.32 23.44 51.52
CA ARG A 1149 -73.82 22.05 51.61
C ARG A 1149 -75.01 21.96 52.57
N GLY A 1150 -75.84 20.94 52.43
CA GLY A 1150 -77.01 20.72 53.30
C GLY A 1150 -76.66 20.70 54.79
N SER A 1151 -75.51 20.13 55.17
CA SER A 1151 -75.03 20.10 56.55
C SER A 1151 -74.54 21.45 57.10
N GLU A 1152 -74.26 22.41 56.22
CA GLU A 1152 -73.72 23.73 56.57
C GLU A 1152 -74.80 24.81 56.55
N LEU A 1153 -75.98 24.52 55.99
CA LEU A 1153 -77.06 25.47 55.80
C LEU A 1153 -77.72 25.84 57.14
N LEU A 1154 -77.62 27.11 57.49
CA LEU A 1154 -78.28 27.76 58.62
C LEU A 1154 -79.38 28.69 58.09
N LEU A 1155 -80.50 28.75 58.82
CA LEU A 1155 -81.65 29.58 58.47
C LEU A 1155 -81.97 30.52 59.62
N ASP A 1156 -82.05 31.82 59.35
CA ASP A 1156 -82.40 32.84 60.34
C ASP A 1156 -83.44 33.82 59.80
N ARG A 1157 -84.45 34.13 60.63
CA ARG A 1157 -85.41 35.19 60.34
C ARG A 1157 -84.93 36.49 60.96
N ILE A 1158 -84.77 37.52 60.14
CA ILE A 1158 -84.43 38.87 60.62
C ILE A 1158 -85.43 39.85 60.02
N GLY A 1159 -86.32 40.37 60.87
CA GLY A 1159 -87.46 41.18 60.42
C GLY A 1159 -88.43 40.35 59.58
N ASP A 1160 -88.69 40.83 58.36
CA ASP A 1160 -89.58 40.18 57.39
C ASP A 1160 -88.84 39.32 56.35
N ASP A 1161 -87.51 39.19 56.47
CA ASP A 1161 -86.68 38.45 55.52
C ASP A 1161 -86.23 37.09 56.10
N LEU A 1162 -85.97 36.14 55.19
CA LEU A 1162 -85.35 34.86 55.49
C LEU A 1162 -83.90 34.86 55.00
N TYR A 1163 -82.96 34.48 55.88
CA TYR A 1163 -81.55 34.33 55.54
C TYR A 1163 -81.16 32.86 55.48
N LEU A 1164 -80.47 32.47 54.42
CA LEU A 1164 -79.88 31.16 54.18
C LEU A 1164 -78.35 31.33 54.16
N HIS A 1165 -77.62 30.87 55.16
CA HIS A 1165 -76.18 31.15 55.32
C HIS A 1165 -75.41 29.96 55.90
N ARG A 1166 -74.08 30.04 56.02
CA ARG A 1166 -73.25 28.94 56.53
C ARG A 1166 -72.50 29.27 57.83
N TYR A 1167 -72.28 30.54 58.12
CA TYR A 1167 -71.49 30.97 59.29
C TYR A 1167 -72.37 31.60 60.36
N SER A 1168 -72.20 31.18 61.62
CA SER A 1168 -72.85 31.84 62.76
C SER A 1168 -72.42 33.31 62.87
N PHE A 1169 -73.36 34.21 63.12
CA PHE A 1169 -73.12 35.64 63.30
C PHE A 1169 -73.52 36.11 64.72
N SER A 1170 -73.06 37.29 65.12
CA SER A 1170 -73.35 37.84 66.46
C SER A 1170 -74.78 38.39 66.53
N ALA A 1171 -75.43 38.24 67.70
CA ALA A 1171 -76.78 38.74 67.92
C ALA A 1171 -76.90 40.25 67.61
N GLY A 1172 -77.84 40.63 66.75
CA GLY A 1172 -78.09 42.01 66.31
C GLY A 1172 -77.37 42.41 65.01
N GLN A 1173 -76.56 41.54 64.43
CA GLN A 1173 -76.02 41.69 63.06
C GLN A 1173 -76.80 40.83 62.07
N THR A 1174 -76.57 41.04 60.77
CA THR A 1174 -77.06 40.16 59.70
C THR A 1174 -75.91 39.28 59.17
N PRO A 1175 -76.21 38.10 58.62
CA PRO A 1175 -75.25 37.31 57.85
C PRO A 1175 -74.54 38.16 56.80
N GLN A 1176 -73.28 37.83 56.54
CA GLN A 1176 -72.46 38.47 55.49
C GLN A 1176 -72.24 37.56 54.29
N ASP A 1177 -72.77 36.34 54.34
CA ASP A 1177 -72.66 35.27 53.36
C ASP A 1177 -74.04 34.64 53.09
N GLY A 1178 -74.17 33.97 51.95
CA GLY A 1178 -75.36 33.23 51.57
C GLY A 1178 -76.43 34.10 50.91
N VAL A 1179 -77.71 33.80 51.17
CA VAL A 1179 -78.86 34.41 50.49
C VAL A 1179 -79.79 35.06 51.50
N ARG A 1180 -80.14 36.31 51.25
CA ARG A 1180 -81.29 36.99 51.86
C ARG A 1180 -82.47 36.90 50.91
N LEU A 1181 -83.45 36.07 51.27
CA LEU A 1181 -84.78 36.06 50.66
C LEU A 1181 -85.58 37.21 51.28
N LYS A 1182 -85.64 38.32 50.55
CA LYS A 1182 -86.21 39.57 51.02
C LYS A 1182 -87.73 39.54 50.94
N GLY A 1183 -88.40 40.00 52.00
CA GLY A 1183 -89.85 40.06 52.08
C GLY A 1183 -90.54 38.71 52.24
N TRP A 1184 -89.78 37.63 52.51
CA TRP A 1184 -90.31 36.28 52.67
C TRP A 1184 -91.52 36.22 53.61
N PHE A 1185 -91.44 36.84 54.80
CA PHE A 1185 -92.55 36.86 55.76
C PHE A 1185 -93.54 38.01 55.57
N ALA A 1186 -93.32 38.86 54.56
CA ALA A 1186 -94.19 39.97 54.18
C ALA A 1186 -94.97 39.71 52.87
N GLY A 1187 -94.91 38.48 52.33
CA GLY A 1187 -95.70 38.03 51.18
C GLY A 1187 -94.92 37.75 49.89
N SER A 1188 -93.58 37.72 49.95
CA SER A 1188 -92.69 37.27 48.86
C SER A 1188 -92.12 35.86 49.14
N ASP A 1189 -92.94 34.97 49.70
CA ASP A 1189 -92.61 33.57 50.00
C ASP A 1189 -92.87 32.62 48.82
N THR A 1190 -92.46 33.02 47.61
CA THR A 1190 -92.78 32.34 46.34
C THR A 1190 -91.73 31.35 45.88
N ILE A 1191 -90.56 31.24 46.54
CA ILE A 1191 -89.55 30.23 46.17
C ILE A 1191 -89.91 28.84 46.71
N GLU A 1192 -90.15 27.86 45.85
CA GLU A 1192 -90.52 26.51 46.29
C GLU A 1192 -89.33 25.59 46.62
N GLN A 1193 -88.16 25.80 46.03
CA GLN A 1193 -87.06 24.85 46.15
C GLN A 1193 -85.74 25.51 46.53
N ILE A 1194 -85.07 24.93 47.52
CA ILE A 1194 -83.65 25.20 47.77
C ILE A 1194 -82.86 23.95 47.41
N GLN A 1195 -81.89 24.06 46.52
CA GLN A 1195 -80.91 23.02 46.26
C GLN A 1195 -79.56 23.43 46.87
N THR A 1196 -78.97 22.59 47.71
CA THR A 1196 -77.65 22.82 48.30
C THR A 1196 -76.53 22.28 47.41
N ALA A 1197 -75.29 22.67 47.72
CA ALA A 1197 -74.09 22.35 46.93
C ALA A 1197 -73.82 20.83 46.77
N ASP A 1198 -74.31 20.01 47.69
CA ASP A 1198 -74.26 18.55 47.66
C ASP A 1198 -75.49 17.90 46.98
N ASN A 1199 -76.23 18.69 46.20
CA ASN A 1199 -77.43 18.31 45.45
C ASN A 1199 -78.61 17.84 46.31
N GLN A 1200 -78.64 18.18 47.60
CA GLN A 1200 -79.83 17.95 48.40
C GLN A 1200 -80.89 18.98 48.02
N ILE A 1201 -82.09 18.51 47.65
CA ILE A 1201 -83.24 19.36 47.34
C ILE A 1201 -84.12 19.46 48.58
N ILE A 1202 -84.46 20.69 48.94
CA ILE A 1202 -85.36 21.02 50.03
C ILE A 1202 -86.56 21.75 49.44
N ASN A 1203 -87.72 21.12 49.52
CA ASN A 1203 -88.98 21.73 49.11
C ASN A 1203 -89.51 22.57 50.27
N LEU A 1204 -89.71 23.86 50.02
CA LEU A 1204 -90.30 24.80 50.95
C LEU A 1204 -91.84 24.69 50.91
N PRO A 1205 -92.50 24.60 52.07
CA PRO A 1205 -93.95 24.48 52.12
C PRO A 1205 -94.62 25.81 51.80
N ALA A 1206 -95.48 25.83 50.78
CA ALA A 1206 -96.26 27.01 50.44
C ALA A 1206 -97.14 27.48 51.62
N ASN A 1207 -97.00 28.76 51.98
CA ASN A 1207 -97.90 29.53 52.86
C ASN A 1207 -97.94 29.06 54.33
N SER A 1208 -96.82 28.58 54.89
CA SER A 1208 -96.70 28.34 56.33
C SER A 1208 -95.26 28.49 56.81
N ASP A 1209 -95.10 28.89 58.09
CA ASP A 1209 -93.84 29.15 58.78
C ASP A 1209 -92.81 28.02 58.58
N ALA A 1210 -91.96 28.17 57.54
CA ALA A 1210 -91.03 27.15 57.05
C ALA A 1210 -89.98 26.73 58.10
N PHE A 1211 -89.93 27.42 59.26
CA PHE A 1211 -89.11 27.03 60.41
C PHE A 1211 -89.52 25.71 61.06
N ALA A 1212 -90.76 25.26 60.90
CA ALA A 1212 -91.19 23.99 61.49
C ALA A 1212 -90.47 22.76 60.89
N MET A 1213 -89.83 22.89 59.73
CA MET A 1213 -89.17 21.78 59.01
C MET A 1213 -87.66 21.66 59.29
N PHE A 1214 -87.02 22.65 59.92
CA PHE A 1214 -85.56 22.69 60.08
C PHE A 1214 -85.05 22.62 61.53
N GLY A 1215 -85.95 22.59 62.52
CA GLY A 1215 -85.64 22.32 63.93
C GLY A 1215 -85.59 23.56 64.80
#